data_AF-A0A5M8RQZ3-F1
#
_entry.id   AF-A0A5M8RQZ3-F1
#
_cell.length_a   1.000
_cell.length_b   1.000
_cell.length_c   1.000
_cell.angle_alpha   90.00
_cell.angle_beta   90.00
_cell.angle_gamma   90.00
#
_symmetry.space_group_name_H-M   'P 1'
#
loop_
_entity.id
_entity.type
_entity.pdbx_description
1 polymer ?
#
loop_
_entity_poly.entity_id
_entity_poly.type
_entity_poly.pdbx_seq_one_letter_code
_entity_poly.pdbx_strand_id
1 'polypeptide(L)'
;MGKQRLVLIGNGMAGVRSIEEILKLEKEFEIAIIGSEPHLNYNRILLSSVLQGEADMQDITLSTRSWYEENGIALYTGETAVRINTDKRTVATDQNREISYDKLIIATGSSPFILPIRGADKEGVYGFRTIEDCRAFMNASRRFRKAAVIGGGILGLEAAMGLVNLGMDVDVVQHSSHIMQSQLDPAASAMLQDELERRGIRFLLEKDTEEILGSGRAEGMRFKDGTKIRADLIVMAAGVRPNIELAKTSGISINRGIIVNDYMQTNVPNVYAVGECAEHNGTVYGLIKPLYEQGEVLAKHICGSECGGYHGSVQSAALKIAGVDVFSAGNITEDETTTAIKLLDESAGIYKKAVFQADKMAGVILYGDTSSKQKLLESIVKQRDITVVKKEFFQSGEENSLASMPLGETICQCNAVSKGTIIEAVSIRGLKTADDVKRCTKASASCGGCKPLLEELLIHISDQQYDAQTANKAMCFCTTLTEDEVVNEIQMRHLSSIQDVISALGWKNSSGCSYCVPAIHYYLRMIRPRAEESVLFEPEQEGGTSVLVPQMYGGRTNADELKRIADVIEKYEIPQAFMTHGQRLKLSGIKREHLQNVKEELQMPFCPPQKQAIGTIKTCSCRPDDAVQTMAADLERAAEALLMPAKVSIGISACLDDCVYAAVQDIGILKANRGWDIYAGGQGGQNASAGELLSVAETAAEAGELLKGFLQYYRETANYLEQIRQWIERVGIIHIREVLFDNWLRSQLIERLEAEKRLMKQEMIKGLM
;
A
#
# COMPACT_ATOMS: atom_id res chain seq x y z
N MET A 1 26.07 17.90 40.89
CA MET A 1 27.20 17.18 40.24
C MET A 1 27.21 17.60 38.78
N GLY A 2 28.37 17.71 38.13
CA GLY A 2 28.45 18.03 36.70
C GLY A 2 27.91 16.88 35.85
N LYS A 3 27.40 17.18 34.66
CA LYS A 3 26.98 16.18 33.66
C LYS A 3 28.16 15.26 33.32
N GLN A 4 27.91 13.95 33.18
CA GLN A 4 28.94 12.99 32.76
C GLN A 4 29.25 13.17 31.27
N ARG A 5 30.53 13.03 30.89
CA ARG A 5 30.96 13.14 29.48
C ARG A 5 30.83 11.82 28.76
N LEU A 6 30.06 11.82 27.68
CA LEU A 6 29.88 10.67 26.79
C LEU A 6 30.48 10.98 25.41
N VAL A 7 31.48 10.23 25.00
CA VAL A 7 32.09 10.37 23.67
C VAL A 7 31.67 9.19 22.80
N LEU A 8 31.22 9.49 21.58
CA LEU A 8 30.94 8.51 20.53
C LEU A 8 31.96 8.67 19.40
N ILE A 9 32.64 7.58 19.05
CA ILE A 9 33.50 7.50 17.88
C ILE A 9 32.75 6.78 16.77
N GLY A 10 32.37 7.51 15.73
CA GLY A 10 31.61 7.02 14.57
C GLY A 10 30.21 7.62 14.49
N ASN A 11 30.01 8.57 13.58
CA ASN A 11 28.72 9.20 13.30
C ASN A 11 27.80 8.33 12.39
N GLY A 12 27.87 7.00 12.54
CA GLY A 12 27.10 6.03 11.75
C GLY A 12 25.76 5.66 12.38
N MET A 13 24.93 4.89 11.66
CA MET A 13 23.56 4.53 12.09
C MET A 13 23.52 3.87 13.47
N ALA A 14 24.42 2.91 13.75
CA ALA A 14 24.44 2.19 15.03
C ALA A 14 24.79 3.11 16.21
N GLY A 15 25.86 3.91 16.07
CA GLY A 15 26.31 4.81 17.13
C GLY A 15 25.28 5.89 17.46
N VAL A 16 24.72 6.54 16.44
CA VAL A 16 23.70 7.57 16.63
C VAL A 16 22.40 6.98 17.19
N ARG A 17 22.02 5.76 16.79
CA ARG A 17 20.89 5.05 17.41
C ARG A 17 21.11 4.84 18.91
N SER A 18 22.30 4.44 19.35
CA SER A 18 22.61 4.32 20.78
C SER A 18 22.42 5.66 21.51
N ILE A 19 22.81 6.78 20.89
CA ILE A 19 22.60 8.12 21.46
C ILE A 19 21.11 8.48 21.50
N GLU A 20 20.34 8.19 20.45
CA GLU A 20 18.88 8.39 20.45
C GLU A 20 18.22 7.65 21.61
N GLU A 21 18.60 6.39 21.86
CA GLU A 21 18.06 5.59 22.98
C GLU A 21 18.50 6.11 24.35
N ILE A 22 19.76 6.54 24.49
CA ILE A 22 20.25 7.18 25.73
C ILE A 22 19.44 8.44 26.03
N LEU A 23 19.23 9.31 25.04
CA LEU A 23 18.48 10.56 25.21
C LEU A 23 17.00 10.37 25.58
N LYS A 24 16.41 9.21 25.23
CA LYS A 24 15.05 8.84 25.67
C LYS A 24 15.02 8.48 27.16
N LEU A 25 16.07 7.85 27.67
CA LEU A 25 16.16 7.41 29.06
C LEU A 25 16.66 8.53 29.99
N GLU A 26 17.70 9.24 29.58
CA GLU A 26 18.40 10.23 30.41
C GLU A 26 19.03 11.36 29.58
N LYS A 27 18.79 12.62 29.99
CA LYS A 27 19.29 13.83 29.28
C LYS A 27 20.49 14.50 29.97
N GLU A 28 21.15 13.80 30.88
CA GLU A 28 22.19 14.37 31.75
C GLU A 28 23.63 14.16 31.25
N PHE A 29 23.84 13.66 30.03
CA PHE A 29 25.18 13.55 29.45
C PHE A 29 25.62 14.82 28.70
N GLU A 30 26.91 15.14 28.77
CA GLU A 30 27.61 16.04 27.84
C GLU A 30 28.15 15.17 26.69
N ILE A 31 27.53 15.26 25.50
CA ILE A 31 27.77 14.33 24.41
C ILE A 31 28.67 14.95 23.33
N ALA A 32 29.71 14.23 22.93
CA ALA A 32 30.54 14.56 21.77
C ALA A 32 30.57 13.39 20.78
N ILE A 33 30.40 13.68 19.49
CA ILE A 33 30.42 12.69 18.40
C ILE A 33 31.54 13.05 17.43
N ILE A 34 32.42 12.09 17.17
CA ILE A 34 33.54 12.22 16.22
C ILE A 34 33.25 11.35 15.01
N GLY A 35 33.28 11.90 13.80
CA GLY A 35 33.02 11.18 12.56
C GLY A 35 33.99 11.57 11.44
N SER A 36 34.66 10.58 10.87
CA SER A 36 35.62 10.78 9.78
C SER A 36 35.00 11.31 8.49
N GLU A 37 33.73 11.02 8.23
CA GLU A 37 33.04 11.51 7.03
C GLU A 37 32.59 12.97 7.23
N PRO A 38 32.63 13.82 6.19
CA PRO A 38 32.25 15.24 6.28
C PRO A 38 30.73 15.47 6.29
N HIS A 39 29.94 14.40 6.46
CA HIS A 39 28.47 14.43 6.38
C HIS A 39 27.82 14.27 7.75
N LEU A 40 26.56 14.71 7.83
CA LEU A 40 25.68 14.35 8.95
C LEU A 40 25.38 12.85 8.92
N ASN A 41 24.79 12.32 10.00
CA ASN A 41 24.38 10.92 10.03
C ASN A 41 23.34 10.62 8.95
N TYR A 42 23.58 9.56 8.18
CA TYR A 42 22.73 9.18 7.06
C TYR A 42 22.55 7.66 6.99
N ASN A 43 21.51 7.24 6.28
CA ASN A 43 21.15 5.87 6.05
C ASN A 43 21.99 5.27 4.92
N ARG A 44 23.06 4.60 5.31
CA ARG A 44 23.99 3.96 4.38
C ARG A 44 23.37 2.85 3.54
N ILE A 45 22.29 2.23 4.03
CA ILE A 45 21.61 1.11 3.35
C ILE A 45 20.78 1.60 2.16
N LEU A 46 20.56 2.91 2.02
CA LEU A 46 19.84 3.51 0.90
C LEU A 46 20.77 4.10 -0.17
N LEU A 47 22.10 3.97 -0.01
CA LEU A 47 23.05 4.41 -1.05
C LEU A 47 22.83 3.68 -2.37
N SER A 48 22.41 2.41 -2.33
CA SER A 48 22.03 1.67 -3.52
C SER A 48 20.77 2.24 -4.19
N SER A 49 19.75 2.63 -3.42
CA SER A 49 18.57 3.33 -3.95
C SER A 49 18.92 4.69 -4.55
N VAL A 50 19.86 5.43 -3.96
CA VAL A 50 20.38 6.67 -4.55
C VAL A 50 21.07 6.40 -5.89
N LEU A 51 21.90 5.36 -5.96
CA LEU A 51 22.56 4.97 -7.21
C LEU A 51 21.55 4.52 -8.28
N GLN A 52 20.47 3.87 -7.88
CA GLN A 52 19.37 3.43 -8.75
C GLN A 52 18.44 4.57 -9.20
N GLY A 53 18.54 5.77 -8.61
CA GLY A 53 17.70 6.94 -8.92
C GLY A 53 16.37 6.98 -8.17
N GLU A 54 16.20 6.17 -7.12
CA GLU A 54 14.96 6.08 -6.33
C GLU A 54 14.90 7.08 -5.16
N ALA A 55 16.04 7.64 -4.77
CA ALA A 55 16.16 8.57 -3.65
C ALA A 55 17.25 9.60 -3.92
N ASP A 56 17.11 10.80 -3.35
CA ASP A 56 18.19 11.78 -3.36
C ASP A 56 19.15 11.60 -2.18
N MET A 57 20.38 12.05 -2.35
CA MET A 57 21.41 12.09 -1.30
C MET A 57 20.94 12.83 -0.04
N GLN A 58 20.03 13.78 -0.17
CA GLN A 58 19.48 14.52 0.97
C GLN A 58 18.44 13.68 1.74
N ASP A 59 17.65 12.87 1.04
CA ASP A 59 16.56 12.06 1.59
C ASP A 59 17.03 10.92 2.50
N ILE A 60 18.30 10.54 2.35
CA ILE A 60 18.93 9.51 3.18
C ILE A 60 19.52 10.08 4.48
N THR A 61 19.48 11.39 4.71
CA THR A 61 19.92 11.98 5.98
C THR A 61 18.98 11.57 7.12
N LEU A 62 19.52 11.05 8.22
CA LEU A 62 18.74 10.56 9.35
C LEU A 62 18.55 11.60 10.45
N SER A 63 19.62 12.32 10.79
CA SER A 63 19.63 13.36 11.81
C SER A 63 19.95 14.71 11.19
N THR A 64 19.02 15.66 11.34
CA THR A 64 19.22 17.04 10.89
C THR A 64 20.26 17.74 11.77
N ARG A 65 20.86 18.81 11.27
CA ARG A 65 21.76 19.65 12.07
C ARG A 65 21.06 20.18 13.33
N SER A 66 19.80 20.59 13.22
CA SER A 66 19.00 21.06 14.35
C SER A 66 18.86 20.02 15.47
N TRP A 67 18.75 18.73 15.13
CA TRP A 67 18.66 17.67 16.13
C TRP A 67 19.90 17.59 17.02
N TYR A 68 21.10 17.76 16.45
CA TYR A 68 22.33 17.79 17.24
C TYR A 68 22.39 19.03 18.15
N GLU A 69 22.00 20.20 17.63
CA GLU A 69 21.99 21.46 18.36
C GLU A 69 20.97 21.45 19.52
N GLU A 70 19.74 20.99 19.27
CA GLU A 70 18.66 20.90 20.25
C GLU A 70 18.98 19.95 21.41
N ASN A 71 19.78 18.90 21.14
CA ASN A 71 20.23 17.95 22.16
C ASN A 71 21.59 18.33 22.78
N GLY A 72 22.18 19.46 22.41
CA GLY A 72 23.47 19.92 22.95
C GLY A 72 24.64 19.00 22.60
N ILE A 73 24.60 18.34 21.44
CA ILE A 73 25.62 17.39 21.00
C ILE A 73 26.72 18.13 20.25
N ALA A 74 27.96 18.01 20.73
CA ALA A 74 29.14 18.49 20.02
C ALA A 74 29.51 17.53 18.88
N LEU A 75 29.18 17.89 17.64
CA LEU A 75 29.45 17.08 16.46
C LEU A 75 30.72 17.55 15.72
N TYR A 76 31.67 16.63 15.54
CA TYR A 76 32.91 16.82 14.80
C TYR A 76 32.92 15.95 13.53
N THR A 77 32.45 16.50 12.42
CA THR A 77 32.46 15.85 11.09
C THR A 77 33.78 16.09 10.35
N GLY A 78 34.22 15.12 9.55
CA GLY A 78 35.50 15.19 8.84
C GLY A 78 36.72 15.08 9.76
N GLU A 79 36.52 14.60 10.99
CA GLU A 79 37.55 14.50 12.03
C GLU A 79 37.65 13.04 12.47
N THR A 80 38.87 12.49 12.45
CA THR A 80 39.11 11.06 12.73
C THR A 80 39.72 10.88 14.11
N ALA A 81 39.14 10.00 14.92
CA ALA A 81 39.78 9.57 16.17
C ALA A 81 40.99 8.69 15.85
N VAL A 82 42.17 9.10 16.31
CA VAL A 82 43.45 8.43 16.00
C VAL A 82 44.06 7.71 17.20
N ARG A 83 43.66 8.07 18.42
CA ARG A 83 44.18 7.43 19.65
C ARG A 83 43.17 7.54 20.79
N ILE A 84 42.98 6.43 21.51
CA ILE A 84 42.26 6.42 22.79
C ILE A 84 43.30 6.22 23.90
N ASN A 85 43.35 7.12 24.88
CA ASN A 85 44.15 6.95 26.09
C ASN A 85 43.21 6.48 27.22
N THR A 86 43.26 5.20 27.54
CA THR A 86 42.39 4.58 28.55
C THR A 86 42.73 5.00 29.98
N ASP A 87 44.01 5.33 30.25
CA ASP A 87 44.48 5.75 31.58
C ASP A 87 44.02 7.17 31.91
N LYS A 88 44.17 8.09 30.95
CA LYS A 88 43.74 9.49 31.06
C LYS A 88 42.28 9.70 30.70
N ARG A 89 41.62 8.68 30.14
CA ARG A 89 40.27 8.73 29.57
C ARG A 89 40.09 9.89 28.58
N THR A 90 40.96 9.93 27.58
CA THR A 90 40.90 10.92 26.48
C THR A 90 40.91 10.28 25.11
N VAL A 91 40.26 10.93 24.14
CA VAL A 91 40.31 10.60 22.72
C VAL A 91 41.02 11.72 21.99
N ALA A 92 42.05 11.40 21.22
CA ALA A 92 42.76 12.33 20.36
C ALA A 92 42.35 12.16 18.89
N THR A 93 42.27 13.27 18.16
CA THR A 93 41.90 13.30 16.74
C THR A 93 43.05 13.71 15.83
N ASP A 94 42.87 13.50 14.53
CA ASP A 94 43.78 13.96 13.47
C ASP A 94 43.86 15.49 13.35
N GLN A 95 42.93 16.22 13.96
CA GLN A 95 42.93 17.68 14.07
C GLN A 95 43.57 18.19 15.38
N ASN A 96 44.34 17.35 16.08
CA ASN A 96 45.00 17.65 17.36
C ASN A 96 44.03 18.05 18.49
N ARG A 97 42.76 17.66 18.39
CA ARG A 97 41.80 17.82 19.49
C ARG A 97 41.98 16.69 20.50
N GLU A 98 41.90 17.01 21.78
CA GLU A 98 41.84 16.03 22.85
C GLU A 98 40.52 16.20 23.62
N ILE A 99 39.72 15.14 23.67
CA ILE A 99 38.39 15.13 24.30
C ILE A 99 38.40 14.14 25.46
N SER A 100 38.16 14.60 26.67
CA SER A 100 38.02 13.72 27.85
C SER A 100 36.64 13.06 27.89
N TYR A 101 36.57 11.84 28.40
CA TYR A 101 35.33 11.08 28.54
C TYR A 101 35.19 10.43 29.92
N ASP A 102 33.95 10.29 30.39
CA ASP A 102 33.60 9.38 31.48
C ASP A 102 33.16 8.03 30.93
N LYS A 103 32.47 8.04 29.78
CA LYS A 103 32.03 6.87 29.02
C LYS A 103 32.38 7.05 27.54
N LEU A 104 32.86 5.98 26.90
CA LEU A 104 33.28 5.98 25.50
C LEU A 104 32.56 4.87 24.71
N ILE A 105 31.91 5.23 23.61
CA ILE A 105 31.27 4.29 22.68
C ILE A 105 32.07 4.28 21.38
N ILE A 106 32.55 3.09 20.96
CA ILE A 106 33.20 2.87 19.68
C ILE A 106 32.16 2.29 18.71
N ALA A 107 31.81 3.05 17.69
CA ALA A 107 30.86 2.70 16.63
C ALA A 107 31.48 2.94 15.25
N THR A 108 32.74 2.53 15.08
CA THR A 108 33.56 2.75 13.87
C THR A 108 33.10 1.95 12.65
N GLY A 109 32.15 1.02 12.83
CA GLY A 109 31.55 0.24 11.75
C GLY A 109 32.57 -0.61 10.99
N SER A 110 32.42 -0.68 9.68
CA SER A 110 33.27 -1.48 8.79
C SER A 110 33.66 -0.73 7.51
N SER A 111 34.74 -1.18 6.88
CA SER A 111 35.22 -0.70 5.58
C SER A 111 35.10 -1.77 4.50
N PRO A 112 34.89 -1.41 3.22
CA PRO A 112 34.92 -2.37 2.11
C PRO A 112 36.19 -3.20 2.11
N PHE A 113 36.04 -4.50 1.87
CA PHE A 113 37.19 -5.35 1.65
C PHE A 113 37.69 -5.20 0.22
N ILE A 114 38.80 -4.47 0.05
CA ILE A 114 39.51 -4.36 -1.22
C ILE A 114 40.39 -5.59 -1.40
N LEU A 115 40.19 -6.32 -2.49
CA LEU A 115 40.96 -7.53 -2.80
C LEU A 115 42.45 -7.17 -2.98
N PRO A 116 43.38 -7.94 -2.38
CA PRO A 116 44.81 -7.70 -2.49
C PRO A 116 45.37 -8.20 -3.83
N ILE A 117 44.85 -7.66 -4.93
CA ILE A 117 45.24 -7.98 -6.31
C ILE A 117 46.00 -6.82 -6.94
N ARG A 118 46.82 -7.12 -7.96
CA ARG A 118 47.60 -6.09 -8.65
C ARG A 118 46.67 -5.07 -9.32
N GLY A 119 46.91 -3.79 -9.06
CA GLY A 119 46.14 -2.67 -9.63
C GLY A 119 44.83 -2.35 -8.91
N ALA A 120 44.59 -2.90 -7.71
CA ALA A 120 43.44 -2.56 -6.88
C ALA A 120 43.43 -1.09 -6.37
N ASP A 121 44.59 -0.42 -6.42
CA ASP A 121 44.84 0.97 -6.02
C ASP A 121 44.70 1.98 -7.18
N LYS A 122 44.38 1.50 -8.39
CA LYS A 122 44.27 2.35 -9.58
C LYS A 122 43.06 3.28 -9.51
N GLU A 123 43.16 4.40 -10.23
CA GLU A 123 42.01 5.25 -10.48
C GLU A 123 40.90 4.45 -11.20
N GLY A 124 39.64 4.65 -10.83
CA GLY A 124 38.53 3.88 -11.39
C GLY A 124 38.23 2.58 -10.63
N VAL A 125 39.00 2.22 -9.60
CA VAL A 125 38.70 1.10 -8.70
C VAL A 125 38.22 1.64 -7.35
N TYR A 126 37.04 1.20 -6.92
CA TYR A 126 36.39 1.70 -5.72
C TYR A 126 35.74 0.58 -4.92
N GLY A 127 35.65 0.76 -3.60
CA GLY A 127 34.68 0.03 -2.80
C GLY A 127 33.29 0.64 -2.95
N PHE A 128 32.30 0.10 -2.24
CA PHE A 128 30.97 0.73 -2.15
C PHE A 128 30.48 0.79 -0.70
N ARG A 129 30.53 1.97 -0.10
CA ARG A 129 30.13 2.19 1.29
C ARG A 129 29.69 3.61 1.58
N THR A 130 30.29 4.62 0.96
CA THR A 130 30.11 6.04 1.33
C THR A 130 29.32 6.82 0.28
N ILE A 131 28.92 8.05 0.65
CA ILE A 131 28.37 9.02 -0.30
C ILE A 131 29.39 9.37 -1.39
N GLU A 132 30.67 9.45 -1.03
CA GLU A 132 31.78 9.69 -1.96
C GLU A 132 31.86 8.59 -3.02
N ASP A 133 31.67 7.32 -2.65
CA ASP A 133 31.66 6.20 -3.60
C ASP A 133 30.53 6.35 -4.63
N CYS A 134 29.31 6.64 -4.17
CA CYS A 134 28.18 6.93 -5.06
C CYS A 134 28.48 8.09 -6.03
N ARG A 135 29.07 9.17 -5.54
CA ARG A 135 29.47 10.32 -6.38
C ARG A 135 30.52 9.93 -7.40
N ALA A 136 31.49 9.11 -7.01
CA ALA A 136 32.51 8.59 -7.92
C ALA A 136 31.86 7.76 -9.04
N PHE A 137 30.86 6.93 -8.72
CA PHE A 137 30.16 6.09 -9.70
C PHE A 137 29.35 6.95 -10.69
N MET A 138 28.57 7.91 -10.19
CA MET A 138 27.82 8.85 -11.03
C MET A 138 28.72 9.70 -11.94
N ASN A 139 29.91 10.09 -11.46
CA ASN A 139 30.86 10.83 -12.27
C ASN A 139 31.52 9.94 -13.33
N ALA A 140 31.82 8.68 -12.99
CA ALA A 140 32.37 7.71 -13.91
C ALA A 140 31.36 7.35 -15.02
N SER A 141 30.08 7.14 -14.69
CA SER A 141 29.04 6.78 -15.67
C SER A 141 28.77 7.86 -16.71
N ARG A 142 29.02 9.14 -16.38
CA ARG A 142 28.94 10.25 -17.33
C ARG A 142 30.07 10.23 -18.38
N ARG A 143 31.20 9.62 -18.05
CA ARG A 143 32.43 9.65 -18.87
C ARG A 143 32.71 8.33 -19.57
N PHE A 144 32.28 7.22 -18.98
CA PHE A 144 32.61 5.87 -19.40
C PHE A 144 31.35 5.01 -19.55
N ARG A 145 31.49 3.89 -20.25
CA ARG A 145 30.37 3.00 -20.54
C ARG A 145 30.49 1.61 -19.93
N LYS A 146 31.70 1.13 -19.62
CA LYS A 146 31.92 -0.25 -19.15
C LYS A 146 32.23 -0.27 -17.66
N ALA A 147 31.45 -1.02 -16.89
CA ALA A 147 31.72 -1.27 -15.47
C ALA A 147 31.81 -2.76 -15.16
N ALA A 148 32.64 -3.11 -14.17
CA ALA A 148 32.67 -4.44 -13.59
C ALA A 148 32.43 -4.36 -12.08
N VAL A 149 31.59 -5.25 -11.55
CA VAL A 149 31.33 -5.36 -10.12
C VAL A 149 31.87 -6.71 -9.64
N ILE A 150 32.83 -6.68 -8.73
CA ILE A 150 33.41 -7.88 -8.13
C ILE A 150 32.60 -8.24 -6.89
N GLY A 151 31.83 -9.34 -6.97
CA GLY A 151 30.99 -9.86 -5.91
C GLY A 151 29.50 -9.81 -6.29
N GLY A 152 28.90 -10.98 -6.46
CA GLY A 152 27.47 -11.19 -6.70
C GLY A 152 26.63 -11.31 -5.42
N GLY A 153 27.03 -10.63 -4.33
CA GLY A 153 26.23 -10.51 -3.12
C GLY A 153 25.24 -9.35 -3.21
N ILE A 154 24.37 -9.18 -2.21
CA ILE A 154 23.30 -8.15 -2.17
C ILE A 154 23.81 -6.77 -2.62
N LEU A 155 24.84 -6.26 -1.94
CA LEU A 155 25.39 -4.94 -2.21
C LEU A 155 25.97 -4.81 -3.63
N GLY A 156 26.59 -5.89 -4.14
CA GLY A 156 27.15 -5.92 -5.49
C GLY A 156 26.07 -5.92 -6.56
N LEU A 157 25.00 -6.71 -6.37
CA LEU A 157 23.86 -6.74 -7.29
C LEU A 157 23.11 -5.41 -7.31
N GLU A 158 22.89 -4.81 -6.14
CA GLU A 158 22.27 -3.48 -6.04
C GLU A 158 23.14 -2.39 -6.69
N ALA A 159 24.46 -2.43 -6.51
CA ALA A 159 25.39 -1.52 -7.18
C ALA A 159 25.39 -1.72 -8.70
N ALA A 160 25.40 -2.98 -9.15
CA ALA A 160 25.35 -3.33 -10.57
C ALA A 160 24.07 -2.79 -11.22
N MET A 161 22.92 -2.96 -10.56
CA MET A 161 21.66 -2.43 -11.06
C MET A 161 21.65 -0.89 -11.12
N GLY A 162 22.19 -0.23 -10.09
CA GLY A 162 22.35 1.23 -10.12
C GLY A 162 23.22 1.71 -11.28
N LEU A 163 24.31 1.02 -11.59
CA LEU A 163 25.17 1.34 -12.73
C LEU A 163 24.49 1.10 -14.09
N VAL A 164 23.68 0.04 -14.21
CA VAL A 164 22.85 -0.19 -15.40
C VAL A 164 21.83 0.94 -15.58
N ASN A 165 21.15 1.37 -14.51
CA ASN A 165 20.20 2.49 -14.56
C ASN A 165 20.88 3.81 -14.95
N LEU A 166 22.16 3.98 -14.62
CA LEU A 166 23.00 5.09 -15.06
C LEU A 166 23.50 4.95 -16.51
N GLY A 167 23.10 3.90 -17.23
CA GLY A 167 23.40 3.67 -18.65
C GLY A 167 24.79 3.09 -18.91
N MET A 168 25.33 2.33 -17.96
CA MET A 168 26.56 1.56 -18.15
C MET A 168 26.25 0.10 -18.52
N ASP A 169 27.16 -0.50 -19.28
CA ASP A 169 27.21 -1.94 -19.52
C ASP A 169 27.96 -2.60 -18.35
N VAL A 170 27.27 -3.45 -17.59
CA VAL A 170 27.78 -3.98 -16.32
C VAL A 170 28.04 -5.47 -16.39
N ASP A 171 29.25 -5.88 -16.01
CA ASP A 171 29.64 -7.27 -15.79
C ASP A 171 29.76 -7.53 -14.27
N VAL A 172 28.96 -8.44 -13.72
CA VAL A 172 29.10 -8.92 -12.33
C VAL A 172 29.99 -10.15 -12.33
N VAL A 173 31.15 -10.03 -11.70
CA VAL A 173 32.15 -11.10 -11.54
C VAL A 173 31.92 -11.79 -10.20
N GLN A 174 31.70 -13.10 -10.24
CA GLN A 174 31.51 -13.90 -9.04
C GLN A 174 32.40 -15.13 -9.08
N HIS A 175 33.08 -15.43 -7.97
CA HIS A 175 34.00 -16.57 -7.89
C HIS A 175 33.27 -17.92 -7.78
N SER A 176 32.01 -17.92 -7.34
CA SER A 176 31.18 -19.12 -7.18
C SER A 176 30.33 -19.40 -8.41
N SER A 177 29.72 -20.60 -8.42
CA SER A 177 28.83 -21.07 -9.48
C SER A 177 27.45 -20.39 -9.49
N HIS A 178 27.13 -19.57 -8.48
CA HIS A 178 25.85 -18.88 -8.35
C HIS A 178 25.99 -17.62 -7.48
N ILE A 179 25.07 -16.67 -7.65
CA ILE A 179 25.02 -15.39 -6.93
C ILE A 179 24.35 -15.53 -5.56
N MET A 180 24.60 -14.58 -4.66
CA MET A 180 24.05 -14.57 -3.30
C MET A 180 24.20 -15.90 -2.56
N GLN A 181 25.32 -16.62 -2.74
CA GLN A 181 25.56 -17.96 -2.18
C GLN A 181 25.38 -18.11 -0.65
N SER A 182 25.41 -17.00 0.08
CA SER A 182 25.17 -16.98 1.53
C SER A 182 23.70 -16.81 1.90
N GLN A 183 22.84 -16.46 0.96
CA GLN A 183 21.42 -16.17 1.16
C GLN A 183 20.50 -17.01 0.27
N LEU A 184 20.97 -17.49 -0.88
CA LEU A 184 20.21 -18.26 -1.85
C LEU A 184 20.87 -19.60 -2.10
N ASP A 185 20.05 -20.59 -2.42
CA ASP A 185 20.52 -21.84 -2.98
C ASP A 185 20.56 -21.76 -4.53
N PRO A 186 21.10 -22.77 -5.23
CA PRO A 186 21.29 -22.68 -6.67
C PRO A 186 20.00 -22.44 -7.45
N ALA A 187 18.86 -22.97 -7.00
CA ALA A 187 17.57 -22.79 -7.67
C ALA A 187 17.09 -21.33 -7.58
N ALA A 188 17.00 -20.78 -6.37
CA ALA A 188 16.58 -19.39 -6.19
C ALA A 188 17.58 -18.41 -6.82
N SER A 189 18.88 -18.73 -6.77
CA SER A 189 19.91 -17.92 -7.40
C SER A 189 19.81 -17.91 -8.92
N ALA A 190 19.47 -19.03 -9.57
CA ALA A 190 19.31 -19.08 -11.02
C ALA A 190 18.12 -18.23 -11.47
N MET A 191 16.98 -18.32 -10.76
CA MET A 191 15.81 -17.48 -11.03
C MET A 191 16.14 -15.98 -10.90
N LEU A 192 16.87 -15.61 -9.85
CA LEU A 192 17.33 -14.24 -9.66
C LEU A 192 18.28 -13.80 -10.78
N GLN A 193 19.22 -14.67 -11.16
CA GLN A 193 20.16 -14.39 -12.24
C GLN A 193 19.43 -14.11 -13.54
N ASP A 194 18.49 -14.98 -13.94
CA ASP A 194 17.71 -14.83 -15.18
C ASP A 194 16.93 -13.52 -15.21
N GLU A 195 16.37 -13.11 -14.07
CA GLU A 195 15.65 -11.83 -13.94
C GLU A 195 16.59 -10.62 -14.09
N LEU A 196 17.77 -10.68 -13.46
CA LEU A 196 18.76 -9.60 -13.53
C LEU A 196 19.45 -9.51 -14.90
N GLU A 197 19.63 -10.64 -15.58
CA GLU A 197 20.14 -10.68 -16.95
C GLU A 197 19.16 -10.03 -17.93
N ARG A 198 17.86 -10.30 -17.79
CA ARG A 198 16.80 -9.62 -18.56
C ARG A 198 16.79 -8.11 -18.35
N ARG A 199 17.35 -7.62 -17.24
CA ARG A 199 17.48 -6.19 -16.93
C ARG A 199 18.81 -5.58 -17.35
N GLY A 200 19.67 -6.35 -18.03
CA GLY A 200 20.90 -5.84 -18.65
C GLY A 200 22.18 -6.07 -17.87
N ILE A 201 22.14 -6.82 -16.76
CA ILE A 201 23.35 -7.28 -16.07
C ILE A 201 23.92 -8.51 -16.80
N ARG A 202 25.24 -8.62 -16.90
CA ARG A 202 25.89 -9.84 -17.39
C ARG A 202 26.66 -10.51 -16.26
N PHE A 203 26.50 -11.81 -16.08
CA PHE A 203 27.21 -12.54 -15.03
C PHE A 203 28.41 -13.30 -15.58
N LEU A 204 29.53 -13.17 -14.87
CA LEU A 204 30.77 -13.88 -15.08
C LEU A 204 31.04 -14.72 -13.83
N LEU A 205 30.36 -15.87 -13.77
CA LEU A 205 30.44 -16.83 -12.67
C LEU A 205 31.71 -17.68 -12.78
N GLU A 206 32.12 -18.25 -11.65
CA GLU A 206 33.35 -19.04 -11.51
C GLU A 206 34.60 -18.32 -12.05
N LYS A 207 34.63 -16.98 -11.90
CA LYS A 207 35.75 -16.14 -12.32
C LYS A 207 36.53 -15.59 -11.13
N ASP A 208 37.76 -16.07 -11.00
CA ASP A 208 38.75 -15.50 -10.08
C ASP A 208 39.51 -14.35 -10.74
N THR A 209 39.40 -13.16 -10.17
CA THR A 209 40.16 -11.99 -10.64
C THR A 209 41.64 -12.12 -10.24
N GLU A 210 42.54 -11.97 -11.22
CA GLU A 210 43.99 -12.03 -11.03
C GLU A 210 44.61 -10.64 -10.94
N GLU A 211 44.30 -9.76 -11.91
CA GLU A 211 44.84 -8.39 -11.97
C GLU A 211 43.86 -7.41 -12.61
N ILE A 212 43.93 -6.16 -12.17
CA ILE A 212 43.30 -5.02 -12.82
C ILE A 212 44.29 -4.44 -13.84
N LEU A 213 43.87 -4.28 -15.09
CA LEU A 213 44.68 -3.81 -16.23
C LEU A 213 44.73 -2.28 -16.31
N GLY A 214 45.60 -1.73 -17.17
CA GLY A 214 45.79 -0.29 -17.40
C GLY A 214 47.07 0.29 -16.77
N SER A 215 47.54 1.44 -17.26
CA SER A 215 48.83 2.06 -16.87
C SER A 215 48.73 3.10 -15.74
N GLY A 216 47.52 3.39 -15.25
CA GLY A 216 47.28 4.30 -14.13
C GLY A 216 45.81 4.35 -13.70
N ARG A 217 44.90 4.20 -14.67
CA ARG A 217 43.48 3.96 -14.47
C ARG A 217 43.13 2.51 -14.80
N ALA A 218 42.04 1.99 -14.24
CA ALA A 218 41.41 0.76 -14.70
C ALA A 218 40.96 0.86 -16.16
N GLU A 219 41.39 -0.10 -16.99
CA GLU A 219 40.96 -0.27 -18.38
C GLU A 219 40.35 -1.66 -18.65
N GLY A 220 40.46 -2.56 -17.67
CA GLY A 220 39.99 -3.93 -17.79
C GLY A 220 40.44 -4.81 -16.64
N MET A 221 40.05 -6.07 -16.70
CA MET A 221 40.39 -7.10 -15.73
C MET A 221 40.91 -8.34 -16.44
N ARG A 222 41.84 -9.04 -15.79
CA ARG A 222 42.27 -10.38 -16.17
C ARG A 222 41.88 -11.38 -15.08
N PHE A 223 41.39 -12.53 -15.49
CA PHE A 223 41.06 -13.65 -14.62
C PHE A 223 42.15 -14.72 -14.66
N LYS A 224 42.20 -15.56 -13.64
CA LYS A 224 43.21 -16.63 -13.51
C LYS A 224 43.18 -17.66 -14.65
N ASP A 225 42.05 -17.81 -15.33
CA ASP A 225 41.92 -18.68 -16.50
C ASP A 225 42.48 -18.04 -17.79
N GLY A 226 43.06 -16.84 -17.70
CA GLY A 226 43.61 -16.08 -18.81
C GLY A 226 42.62 -15.22 -19.57
N THR A 227 41.31 -15.34 -19.31
CA THR A 227 40.29 -14.50 -19.96
C THR A 227 40.35 -13.05 -19.44
N LYS A 228 39.86 -12.12 -20.27
CA LYS A 228 39.92 -10.67 -19.99
C LYS A 228 38.63 -9.98 -20.37
N ILE A 229 38.29 -8.95 -19.62
CA ILE A 229 37.19 -8.02 -19.92
C ILE A 229 37.67 -6.58 -19.88
N ARG A 230 36.96 -5.71 -20.59
CA ARG A 230 37.17 -4.25 -20.54
C ARG A 230 36.26 -3.65 -19.48
N ALA A 231 36.80 -2.79 -18.62
CA ALA A 231 36.06 -2.07 -17.59
C ALA A 231 36.80 -0.78 -17.23
N ASP A 232 36.09 0.35 -17.28
CA ASP A 232 36.63 1.68 -16.97
C ASP A 232 36.30 2.11 -15.52
N LEU A 233 35.33 1.40 -14.91
CA LEU A 233 34.91 1.49 -13.52
C LEU A 233 34.87 0.07 -12.93
N ILE A 234 35.50 -0.14 -11.78
CA ILE A 234 35.52 -1.42 -11.09
C ILE A 234 35.05 -1.19 -9.65
N VAL A 235 33.97 -1.86 -9.28
CA VAL A 235 33.39 -1.79 -7.93
C VAL A 235 33.71 -3.08 -7.19
N MET A 236 34.41 -2.98 -6.07
CA MET A 236 34.70 -4.11 -5.19
C MET A 236 33.61 -4.24 -4.12
N ALA A 237 32.76 -5.25 -4.28
CA ALA A 237 31.70 -5.63 -3.36
C ALA A 237 31.96 -7.02 -2.73
N ALA A 238 33.22 -7.28 -2.35
CA ALA A 238 33.70 -8.56 -1.81
C ALA A 238 33.50 -8.71 -0.27
N GLY A 239 32.50 -8.01 0.29
CA GLY A 239 32.24 -7.94 1.74
C GLY A 239 32.91 -6.75 2.43
N VAL A 240 32.80 -6.72 3.75
CA VAL A 240 33.30 -5.63 4.61
C VAL A 240 34.16 -6.17 5.75
N ARG A 241 35.01 -5.33 6.32
CA ARG A 241 35.85 -5.65 7.48
C ARG A 241 35.62 -4.67 8.64
N PRO A 242 35.42 -5.16 9.87
CA PRO A 242 35.32 -4.33 11.07
C PRO A 242 36.51 -3.37 11.23
N ASN A 243 36.22 -2.12 11.58
CA ASN A 243 37.23 -1.09 11.81
C ASN A 243 37.76 -1.18 13.25
N ILE A 244 38.76 -2.05 13.47
CA ILE A 244 39.26 -2.41 14.81
C ILE A 244 40.60 -1.79 15.20
N GLU A 245 41.32 -1.16 14.27
CA GLU A 245 42.71 -0.72 14.49
C GLU A 245 42.84 0.32 15.63
N LEU A 246 41.86 1.22 15.79
CA LEU A 246 41.84 2.17 16.90
C LEU A 246 41.74 1.47 18.26
N ALA A 247 40.90 0.42 18.36
CA ALA A 247 40.73 -0.34 19.57
C ALA A 247 41.99 -1.17 19.90
N LYS A 248 42.54 -1.83 18.87
CA LYS A 248 43.77 -2.63 18.96
C LYS A 248 44.96 -1.82 19.47
N THR A 249 45.19 -0.66 18.88
CA THR A 249 46.30 0.24 19.28
C THR A 249 46.08 0.87 20.66
N SER A 250 44.84 0.86 21.16
CA SER A 250 44.46 1.37 22.48
C SER A 250 44.36 0.29 23.56
N GLY A 251 44.85 -0.94 23.29
CA GLY A 251 44.88 -2.03 24.27
C GLY A 251 43.52 -2.70 24.55
N ILE A 252 42.53 -2.46 23.70
CA ILE A 252 41.20 -3.07 23.78
C ILE A 252 41.24 -4.42 23.06
N SER A 253 40.66 -5.45 23.66
CA SER A 253 40.63 -6.81 23.14
C SER A 253 39.88 -6.89 21.81
N ILE A 254 40.50 -7.52 20.82
CA ILE A 254 39.95 -7.70 19.48
C ILE A 254 40.12 -9.15 19.01
N ASN A 255 39.28 -9.55 18.06
CA ASN A 255 39.44 -10.74 17.24
C ASN A 255 39.10 -10.40 15.78
N ARG A 256 37.92 -10.79 15.28
CA ARG A 256 37.39 -10.31 14.00
C ARG A 256 36.81 -8.90 14.16
N GLY A 257 36.19 -8.63 15.31
CA GLY A 257 35.72 -7.32 15.76
C GLY A 257 36.31 -6.95 17.13
N ILE A 258 35.81 -5.87 17.71
CA ILE A 258 36.06 -5.46 19.10
C ILE A 258 35.23 -6.38 20.00
N ILE A 259 35.89 -7.14 20.87
CA ILE A 259 35.22 -8.14 21.70
C ILE A 259 34.37 -7.44 22.76
N VAL A 260 33.07 -7.77 22.80
CA VAL A 260 32.13 -7.24 23.79
C VAL A 260 31.33 -8.33 24.50
N ASN A 261 30.94 -8.05 25.75
CA ASN A 261 29.99 -8.87 26.51
C ASN A 261 28.52 -8.55 26.14
N ASP A 262 27.56 -9.20 26.79
CA ASP A 262 26.12 -9.02 26.57
C ASP A 262 25.62 -7.58 26.82
N TYR A 263 26.39 -6.75 27.54
CA TYR A 263 26.08 -5.34 27.79
C TYR A 263 26.87 -4.38 26.88
N MET A 264 27.43 -4.89 25.78
CA MET A 264 28.25 -4.18 24.80
C MET A 264 29.54 -3.58 25.40
N GLN A 265 29.99 -4.09 26.54
CA GLN A 265 31.20 -3.63 27.22
C GLN A 265 32.44 -4.33 26.68
N THR A 266 33.52 -3.57 26.50
CA THR A 266 34.84 -4.13 26.20
C THR A 266 35.54 -4.61 27.47
N ASN A 267 36.78 -5.10 27.35
CA ASN A 267 37.64 -5.41 28.49
C ASN A 267 38.08 -4.17 29.29
N VAL A 268 37.90 -2.95 28.75
CA VAL A 268 38.28 -1.70 29.41
C VAL A 268 37.07 -1.07 30.09
N PRO A 269 37.14 -0.70 31.38
CA PRO A 269 36.03 -0.08 32.10
C PRO A 269 35.53 1.21 31.44
N ASN A 270 34.21 1.34 31.34
CA ASN A 270 33.51 2.48 30.71
C ASN A 270 33.81 2.68 29.21
N VAL A 271 34.37 1.68 28.54
CA VAL A 271 34.55 1.65 27.08
C VAL A 271 33.68 0.54 26.49
N TYR A 272 32.87 0.91 25.52
CA TYR A 272 31.84 0.10 24.89
C TYR A 272 32.04 0.06 23.38
N ALA A 273 31.52 -0.95 22.70
CA ALA A 273 31.49 -0.99 21.24
C ALA A 273 30.14 -1.50 20.72
N VAL A 274 29.65 -0.90 19.63
CA VAL A 274 28.37 -1.24 19.00
C VAL A 274 28.45 -1.19 17.48
N GLY A 275 27.57 -1.92 16.81
CA GLY A 275 27.51 -1.97 15.36
C GLY A 275 28.51 -2.95 14.76
N GLU A 276 28.84 -2.76 13.48
CA GLU A 276 29.64 -3.73 12.71
C GLU A 276 31.09 -3.87 13.21
N CYS A 277 31.57 -2.93 14.02
CA CYS A 277 32.89 -3.06 14.65
C CYS A 277 32.88 -3.99 15.86
N ALA A 278 31.72 -4.30 16.44
CA ALA A 278 31.58 -5.12 17.63
C ALA A 278 31.48 -6.62 17.30
N GLU A 279 32.16 -7.44 18.10
CA GLU A 279 32.08 -8.90 18.09
C GLU A 279 31.44 -9.38 19.39
N HIS A 280 30.25 -9.97 19.28
CA HIS A 280 29.51 -10.52 20.41
C HIS A 280 29.40 -12.03 20.24
N ASN A 281 29.84 -12.80 21.24
CA ASN A 281 29.86 -14.27 21.21
C ASN A 281 30.45 -14.86 19.91
N GLY A 282 31.58 -14.30 19.45
CA GLY A 282 32.27 -14.72 18.23
C GLY A 282 31.62 -14.30 16.91
N THR A 283 30.52 -13.54 16.97
CA THR A 283 29.76 -13.10 15.81
C THR A 283 29.90 -11.59 15.59
N VAL A 284 30.18 -11.22 14.34
CA VAL A 284 30.14 -9.83 13.86
C VAL A 284 28.91 -9.67 12.98
N TYR A 285 28.05 -8.72 13.30
CA TYR A 285 26.81 -8.50 12.56
C TYR A 285 26.98 -7.41 11.50
N GLY A 286 26.62 -7.72 10.25
CA GLY A 286 26.60 -6.79 9.11
C GLY A 286 25.21 -6.30 8.72
N LEU A 287 24.23 -6.40 9.63
CA LEU A 287 22.82 -6.10 9.37
C LEU A 287 22.29 -5.14 10.43
N ILE A 288 21.48 -4.17 10.01
CA ILE A 288 21.09 -3.02 10.86
C ILE A 288 20.28 -3.38 12.10
N LYS A 289 19.38 -4.38 12.02
CA LYS A 289 18.54 -4.81 13.13
C LYS A 289 19.39 -5.23 14.35
N PRO A 290 20.34 -6.17 14.22
CA PRO A 290 21.29 -6.47 15.29
C PRO A 290 21.99 -5.24 15.86
N LEU A 291 22.42 -4.30 15.02
CA LEU A 291 23.15 -3.11 15.50
C LEU A 291 22.26 -2.17 16.33
N TYR A 292 20.97 -2.08 16.00
CA TYR A 292 20.02 -1.29 16.77
C TYR A 292 19.69 -1.96 18.10
N GLU A 293 19.51 -3.28 18.12
CA GLU A 293 19.33 -4.05 19.35
C GLU A 293 20.54 -3.91 20.29
N GLN A 294 21.77 -3.95 19.75
CA GLN A 294 22.99 -3.65 20.51
C GLN A 294 22.97 -2.24 21.12
N GLY A 295 22.56 -1.24 20.35
CA GLY A 295 22.45 0.15 20.83
C GLY A 295 21.41 0.34 21.93
N GLU A 296 20.25 -0.32 21.81
CA GLU A 296 19.18 -0.31 22.81
C GLU A 296 19.62 -0.95 24.14
N VAL A 297 20.31 -2.10 24.07
CA VAL A 297 20.88 -2.75 25.27
C VAL A 297 21.94 -1.87 25.91
N LEU A 298 22.86 -1.30 25.12
CA LEU A 298 23.90 -0.42 25.63
C LEU A 298 23.32 0.82 26.31
N ALA A 299 22.29 1.44 25.73
CA ALA A 299 21.66 2.62 26.29
C ALA A 299 21.08 2.35 27.68
N LYS A 300 20.32 1.25 27.84
CA LYS A 300 19.79 0.85 29.15
C LYS A 300 20.89 0.61 30.18
N HIS A 301 21.96 -0.07 29.77
CA HIS A 301 23.11 -0.33 30.64
C HIS A 301 23.83 0.95 31.07
N ILE A 302 24.08 1.88 30.13
CA ILE A 302 24.74 3.15 30.43
C ILE A 302 23.92 4.01 31.40
N CYS A 303 22.60 4.03 31.24
CA CYS A 303 21.67 4.80 32.07
C CYS A 303 21.21 4.05 33.35
N GLY A 304 21.80 2.89 33.67
CA GLY A 304 21.47 2.12 34.87
C GLY A 304 20.05 1.55 34.92
N SER A 305 19.39 1.43 33.77
CA SER A 305 18.07 0.80 33.63
C SER A 305 18.19 -0.72 33.57
N GLU A 306 17.14 -1.44 33.98
CA GLU A 306 17.10 -2.90 33.85
C GLU A 306 17.26 -3.33 32.37
N CYS A 307 18.24 -4.20 32.10
CA CYS A 307 18.45 -4.78 30.79
C CYS A 307 18.87 -6.25 30.91
N GLY A 308 18.26 -7.11 30.08
CA GLY A 308 18.57 -8.54 30.03
C GLY A 308 19.88 -8.88 29.33
N GLY A 309 20.57 -7.89 28.76
CA GLY A 309 21.71 -8.11 27.86
C GLY A 309 21.27 -8.44 26.43
N TYR A 310 22.25 -8.45 25.53
CA TYR A 310 22.11 -8.83 24.13
C TYR A 310 22.55 -10.28 23.98
N HIS A 311 21.71 -11.12 23.37
CA HIS A 311 21.97 -12.56 23.22
C HIS A 311 22.13 -12.99 21.75
N GLY A 312 22.38 -12.03 20.87
CA GLY A 312 22.46 -12.25 19.43
C GLY A 312 21.10 -12.14 18.73
N SER A 313 21.16 -11.93 17.41
CA SER A 313 19.97 -11.75 16.57
C SER A 313 19.93 -12.76 15.43
N VAL A 314 18.72 -13.18 15.04
CA VAL A 314 18.50 -13.92 13.79
C VAL A 314 18.77 -13.00 12.61
N GLN A 315 19.66 -13.43 11.71
CA GLN A 315 19.99 -12.68 10.51
C GLN A 315 18.92 -12.87 9.44
N SER A 316 18.47 -11.76 8.86
CA SER A 316 17.58 -11.75 7.71
C SER A 316 18.02 -10.68 6.71
N ALA A 317 17.87 -11.00 5.44
CA ALA A 317 18.27 -10.16 4.33
C ALA A 317 17.19 -10.14 3.26
N ALA A 318 17.02 -8.98 2.64
CA ALA A 318 16.16 -8.79 1.48
C ALA A 318 16.95 -8.00 0.44
N LEU A 319 16.72 -8.32 -0.83
CA LEU A 319 17.32 -7.60 -1.95
C LEU A 319 16.49 -6.37 -2.29
N LYS A 320 17.12 -5.22 -2.56
CA LYS A 320 16.44 -3.96 -2.88
C LYS A 320 16.62 -3.58 -4.34
N ILE A 321 16.12 -4.43 -5.21
CA ILE A 321 16.02 -4.13 -6.64
C ILE A 321 14.53 -4.09 -6.95
N ALA A 322 14.04 -2.96 -7.47
CA ALA A 322 12.62 -2.74 -7.69
C ALA A 322 11.99 -3.86 -8.53
N GLY A 323 10.90 -4.48 -8.05
CA GLY A 323 10.24 -5.57 -8.76
C GLY A 323 10.99 -6.91 -8.76
N VAL A 324 11.93 -7.11 -7.82
CA VAL A 324 12.59 -8.40 -7.57
C VAL A 324 12.43 -8.74 -6.09
N ASP A 325 11.50 -9.63 -5.78
CA ASP A 325 11.16 -9.98 -4.41
C ASP A 325 11.98 -11.18 -3.93
N VAL A 326 13.00 -10.91 -3.11
CA VAL A 326 13.87 -11.93 -2.52
C VAL A 326 14.04 -11.70 -1.03
N PHE A 327 13.83 -12.76 -0.25
CA PHE A 327 14.02 -12.75 1.20
C PHE A 327 14.71 -14.04 1.67
N SER A 328 15.66 -13.90 2.58
CA SER A 328 16.37 -15.02 3.20
C SER A 328 16.60 -14.75 4.69
N ALA A 329 16.44 -15.77 5.53
CA ALA A 329 16.71 -15.67 6.96
C ALA A 329 17.17 -16.98 7.58
N GLY A 330 17.98 -16.88 8.63
CA GLY A 330 18.46 -18.03 9.41
C GLY A 330 19.48 -18.91 8.66
N ASN A 331 19.57 -20.18 9.05
CA ASN A 331 20.43 -21.16 8.39
C ASN A 331 19.70 -21.85 7.24
N ILE A 332 20.15 -21.61 6.02
CA ILE A 332 19.59 -22.15 4.78
C ILE A 332 20.36 -23.36 4.23
N THR A 333 21.43 -23.76 4.91
CA THR A 333 22.32 -24.83 4.48
C THR A 333 21.64 -26.18 4.65
N GLU A 334 21.72 -27.03 3.63
CA GLU A 334 21.28 -28.42 3.70
C GLU A 334 22.49 -29.31 4.02
N ASP A 335 22.47 -29.96 5.18
CA ASP A 335 23.40 -30.99 5.61
C ASP A 335 22.66 -32.25 6.11
N GLU A 336 23.41 -33.29 6.49
CA GLU A 336 22.86 -34.58 6.98
C GLU A 336 21.95 -34.46 8.22
N THR A 337 22.02 -33.33 8.94
CA THR A 337 21.24 -33.05 10.16
C THR A 337 20.02 -32.17 9.91
N THR A 338 19.84 -31.71 8.67
CA THR A 338 18.75 -30.81 8.29
C THR A 338 17.74 -31.48 7.36
N THR A 339 16.50 -31.02 7.41
CA THR A 339 15.47 -31.35 6.42
C THR A 339 14.93 -30.09 5.78
N ALA A 340 14.51 -30.15 4.51
CA ALA A 340 14.01 -29.00 3.79
C ALA A 340 12.67 -29.29 3.11
N ILE A 341 11.81 -28.27 3.09
CA ILE A 341 10.57 -28.25 2.30
C ILE A 341 10.79 -27.23 1.19
N LYS A 342 10.53 -27.63 -0.06
CA LYS A 342 10.70 -26.79 -1.25
C LYS A 342 9.38 -26.72 -2.00
N LEU A 343 9.01 -25.53 -2.44
CA LEU A 343 7.87 -25.26 -3.31
C LEU A 343 8.40 -24.41 -4.48
N LEU A 344 8.15 -24.89 -5.70
CA LEU A 344 8.51 -24.21 -6.94
C LEU A 344 7.25 -24.13 -7.81
N ASP A 345 6.87 -22.93 -8.20
CA ASP A 345 5.85 -22.65 -9.22
C ASP A 345 6.51 -21.84 -10.34
N GLU A 346 6.90 -22.53 -11.41
CA GLU A 346 7.56 -21.91 -12.56
C GLU A 346 6.64 -20.94 -13.32
N SER A 347 5.32 -21.18 -13.31
CA SER A 347 4.34 -20.37 -14.03
C SER A 347 4.14 -19.01 -13.36
N ALA A 348 4.16 -18.99 -12.03
CA ALA A 348 4.09 -17.78 -11.23
C ALA A 348 5.47 -17.16 -10.93
N GLY A 349 6.56 -17.85 -11.27
CA GLY A 349 7.93 -17.43 -10.94
C GLY A 349 8.22 -17.43 -9.43
N ILE A 350 7.58 -18.33 -8.66
CA ILE A 350 7.67 -18.38 -7.20
C ILE A 350 8.57 -19.55 -6.77
N TYR A 351 9.49 -19.29 -5.86
CA TYR A 351 10.26 -20.32 -5.18
C TYR A 351 10.31 -20.07 -3.67
N LYS A 352 9.98 -21.09 -2.89
CA LYS A 352 10.03 -21.05 -1.43
C LYS A 352 10.78 -22.27 -0.93
N LYS A 353 11.66 -22.06 0.05
CA LYS A 353 12.34 -23.14 0.79
C LYS A 353 12.34 -22.84 2.28
N ALA A 354 11.95 -23.82 3.09
CA ALA A 354 12.12 -23.78 4.55
C ALA A 354 13.04 -24.91 4.98
N VAL A 355 14.03 -24.60 5.81
CA VAL A 355 15.03 -25.54 6.34
C VAL A 355 14.77 -25.75 7.83
N PHE A 356 14.89 -26.99 8.28
CA PHE A 356 14.63 -27.43 9.64
C PHE A 356 15.81 -28.20 10.18
N GLN A 357 16.13 -28.00 11.45
CA GLN A 357 17.13 -28.75 12.18
C GLN A 357 16.47 -29.35 13.43
N ALA A 358 16.54 -30.68 13.57
CA ALA A 358 15.80 -31.41 14.61
C ALA A 358 14.31 -31.01 14.69
N ASP A 359 13.63 -31.01 13.53
CA ASP A 359 12.23 -30.61 13.33
C ASP A 359 11.87 -29.14 13.66
N LYS A 360 12.85 -28.32 14.05
CA LYS A 360 12.65 -26.88 14.32
C LYS A 360 13.09 -26.03 13.14
N MET A 361 12.34 -24.99 12.83
CA MET A 361 12.65 -24.10 11.73
C MET A 361 14.00 -23.39 11.95
N ALA A 362 14.94 -23.63 11.04
CA ALA A 362 16.30 -23.10 11.09
C ALA A 362 16.52 -21.95 10.10
N GLY A 363 15.86 -21.98 8.93
CA GLY A 363 15.98 -20.92 7.93
C GLY A 363 14.93 -20.97 6.83
N VAL A 364 14.92 -19.93 6.00
CA VAL A 364 13.95 -19.76 4.91
C VAL A 364 14.55 -18.99 3.73
N ILE A 365 14.13 -19.36 2.53
CA ILE A 365 14.36 -18.62 1.28
C ILE A 365 13.00 -18.39 0.61
N LEU A 366 12.70 -17.16 0.21
CA LEU A 366 11.52 -16.78 -0.54
C LEU A 366 11.94 -15.97 -1.76
N TYR A 367 11.42 -16.34 -2.92
CA TYR A 367 11.62 -15.69 -4.21
C TYR A 367 10.28 -15.52 -4.92
N GLY A 368 10.04 -14.34 -5.51
CA GLY A 368 8.81 -13.98 -6.21
C GLY A 368 7.67 -13.61 -5.26
N ASP A 369 7.31 -14.50 -4.33
CA ASP A 369 6.34 -14.21 -3.27
C ASP A 369 7.01 -14.18 -1.89
N THR A 370 7.16 -12.97 -1.35
CA THR A 370 7.74 -12.71 -0.01
C THR A 370 6.69 -12.30 1.03
N SER A 371 5.39 -12.44 0.75
CA SER A 371 4.30 -12.04 1.65
C SER A 371 4.40 -12.67 3.04
N SER A 372 4.83 -13.94 3.12
CA SER A 372 4.97 -14.69 4.38
C SER A 372 6.29 -14.43 5.13
N LYS A 373 7.15 -13.49 4.69
CA LYS A 373 8.49 -13.26 5.28
C LYS A 373 8.46 -13.00 6.79
N GLN A 374 7.48 -12.23 7.25
CA GLN A 374 7.34 -11.84 8.66
C GLN A 374 7.00 -13.04 9.55
N LYS A 375 5.95 -13.77 9.17
CA LYS A 375 5.46 -14.96 9.87
C LYS A 375 6.54 -16.04 9.95
N LEU A 376 7.26 -16.27 8.85
CA LEU A 376 8.32 -17.27 8.77
C LEU A 376 9.58 -16.86 9.57
N LEU A 377 9.92 -15.57 9.60
CA LEU A 377 10.99 -15.07 10.46
C LEU A 377 10.66 -15.28 11.94
N GLU A 378 9.40 -15.00 12.35
CA GLU A 378 8.96 -15.30 13.72
C GLU A 378 9.02 -16.78 14.05
N SER A 379 8.70 -17.65 13.08
CA SER A 379 8.80 -19.10 13.26
C SER A 379 10.25 -19.55 13.49
N ILE A 380 11.23 -18.92 12.86
CA ILE A 380 12.67 -19.15 13.13
C ILE A 380 13.03 -18.68 14.54
N VAL A 381 12.64 -17.45 14.92
CA VAL A 381 12.95 -16.88 16.24
C VAL A 381 12.32 -17.71 17.38
N LYS A 382 11.08 -18.19 17.19
CA LYS A 382 10.35 -19.02 18.15
C LYS A 382 10.70 -20.51 18.07
N GLN A 383 11.60 -20.91 17.15
CA GLN A 383 11.95 -22.32 16.88
C GLN A 383 10.72 -23.23 16.69
N ARG A 384 9.76 -22.82 15.87
CA ARG A 384 8.52 -23.58 15.65
C ARG A 384 8.79 -24.92 14.95
N ASP A 385 7.95 -25.90 15.27
CA ASP A 385 8.00 -27.26 14.73
C ASP A 385 7.54 -27.33 13.26
N ILE A 386 8.14 -28.25 12.50
CA ILE A 386 7.86 -28.51 11.09
C ILE A 386 6.38 -28.76 10.77
N THR A 387 5.61 -29.38 11.66
CA THR A 387 4.19 -29.68 11.45
C THR A 387 3.32 -28.42 11.36
N VAL A 388 3.66 -27.40 12.15
CA VAL A 388 2.98 -26.09 12.14
C VAL A 388 3.37 -25.33 10.88
N VAL A 389 4.67 -25.27 10.60
CA VAL A 389 5.20 -24.52 9.45
C VAL A 389 4.73 -25.13 8.12
N LYS A 390 4.61 -26.46 8.01
CA LYS A 390 4.08 -27.14 6.82
C LYS A 390 2.71 -26.62 6.41
N LYS A 391 1.77 -26.50 7.37
CA LYS A 391 0.42 -26.00 7.08
C LYS A 391 0.47 -24.54 6.59
N GLU A 392 1.30 -23.73 7.21
CA GLU A 392 1.48 -22.31 6.87
C GLU A 392 2.21 -22.12 5.52
N PHE A 393 3.07 -23.05 5.12
CA PHE A 393 3.92 -22.96 3.93
C PHE A 393 3.15 -23.25 2.62
N PHE A 394 2.13 -24.11 2.66
CA PHE A 394 1.30 -24.48 1.51
C PHE A 394 0.01 -23.65 1.37
N GLN A 395 -0.38 -22.89 2.39
CA GLN A 395 -1.50 -21.95 2.29
C GLN A 395 -1.03 -20.67 1.59
N SER A 396 -1.20 -20.62 0.28
CA SER A 396 -1.06 -19.38 -0.50
C SER A 396 -2.32 -18.53 -0.35
N GLY A 397 -2.19 -17.34 0.27
CA GLY A 397 -2.95 -16.17 -0.15
C GLY A 397 -4.27 -15.78 0.55
N GLU A 398 -4.74 -16.43 1.62
CA GLU A 398 -6.11 -16.10 2.15
C GLU A 398 -6.23 -15.57 3.59
N GLU A 399 -5.15 -15.37 4.37
CA GLU A 399 -5.29 -14.87 5.76
C GLU A 399 -4.46 -13.63 6.15
N ASN A 400 -3.62 -13.09 5.27
CA ASN A 400 -2.82 -11.89 5.58
C ASN A 400 -3.52 -10.61 5.13
N SER A 401 -4.76 -10.38 5.54
CA SER A 401 -5.28 -9.01 5.45
C SER A 401 -4.56 -8.18 6.52
N LEU A 402 -4.01 -7.02 6.14
CA LEU A 402 -3.50 -6.05 7.12
C LEU A 402 -4.54 -5.76 8.21
N ALA A 403 -5.84 -5.93 7.92
CA ALA A 403 -6.95 -5.86 8.86
C ALA A 403 -6.89 -6.95 9.97
N SER A 404 -6.57 -8.20 9.65
CA SER A 404 -6.52 -9.33 10.60
C SER A 404 -5.26 -9.34 11.49
N MET A 405 -4.21 -8.61 11.10
CA MET A 405 -2.95 -8.52 11.83
C MET A 405 -3.15 -7.94 13.26
N PRO A 406 -2.74 -8.62 14.34
CA PRO A 406 -2.79 -8.09 15.70
C PRO A 406 -2.00 -6.78 15.86
N LEU A 407 -2.45 -5.89 16.74
CA LEU A 407 -1.78 -4.60 17.00
C LEU A 407 -0.34 -4.75 17.49
N GLY A 408 -0.01 -5.86 18.18
CA GLY A 408 1.34 -6.13 18.67
C GLY A 408 2.31 -6.65 17.60
N GLU A 409 1.82 -7.00 16.40
CA GLU A 409 2.67 -7.61 15.36
C GLU A 409 3.60 -6.57 14.72
N THR A 410 4.85 -6.98 14.45
CA THR A 410 5.90 -6.07 13.97
C THR A 410 5.80 -5.85 12.45
N ILE A 411 5.68 -4.59 12.04
CA ILE A 411 5.67 -4.17 10.63
C ILE A 411 7.08 -3.76 10.19
N CYS A 412 7.77 -2.92 10.96
CA CYS A 412 9.14 -2.53 10.67
C CYS A 412 10.14 -3.34 11.49
N GLN A 413 10.74 -4.36 10.87
CA GLN A 413 11.65 -5.25 11.58
C GLN A 413 12.95 -4.61 12.05
N CYS A 414 13.48 -3.66 11.28
CA CYS A 414 14.76 -3.03 11.63
C CYS A 414 14.65 -2.03 12.79
N ASN A 415 13.47 -1.43 12.99
CA ASN A 415 13.22 -0.47 14.08
C ASN A 415 12.28 -1.04 15.16
N ALA A 416 11.93 -2.33 15.06
CA ALA A 416 10.97 -3.01 15.92
C ALA A 416 9.64 -2.26 16.12
N VAL A 417 9.09 -1.69 15.03
CA VAL A 417 7.83 -0.92 15.08
C VAL A 417 6.64 -1.82 14.79
N SER A 418 5.67 -1.87 15.70
CA SER A 418 4.45 -2.65 15.56
C SER A 418 3.35 -1.91 14.78
N LYS A 419 2.35 -2.66 14.32
CA LYS A 419 1.11 -2.14 13.73
C LYS A 419 0.44 -1.11 14.65
N GLY A 420 0.33 -1.44 15.94
CA GLY A 420 -0.29 -0.58 16.95
C GLY A 420 0.43 0.76 17.10
N THR A 421 1.76 0.77 17.14
CA THR A 421 2.55 2.02 17.22
C THR A 421 2.34 2.91 16.00
N ILE A 422 2.20 2.33 14.80
CA ILE A 422 1.94 3.09 13.58
C ILE A 422 0.51 3.65 13.61
N ILE A 423 -0.49 2.83 13.94
CA ILE A 423 -1.90 3.27 14.05
C ILE A 423 -2.04 4.40 15.08
N GLU A 424 -1.42 4.24 16.25
CA GLU A 424 -1.42 5.26 17.31
C GLU A 424 -0.79 6.57 16.82
N ALA A 425 0.38 6.50 16.18
CA ALA A 425 1.06 7.68 15.66
C ALA A 425 0.24 8.40 14.59
N VAL A 426 -0.38 7.65 13.67
CA VAL A 426 -1.26 8.18 12.62
C VAL A 426 -2.52 8.80 13.21
N SER A 427 -3.10 8.17 14.23
CA SER A 427 -4.36 8.62 14.87
C SER A 427 -4.17 9.84 15.76
N ILE A 428 -3.10 9.89 16.57
CA ILE A 428 -2.85 11.00 17.49
C ILE A 428 -2.29 12.23 16.75
N ARG A 429 -1.42 12.02 15.75
CA ARG A 429 -0.68 13.12 15.10
C ARG A 429 -1.17 13.45 13.68
N GLY A 430 -2.19 12.76 13.19
CA GLY A 430 -2.81 13.03 11.88
C GLY A 430 -1.84 12.85 10.70
N LEU A 431 -0.95 11.87 10.78
CA LEU A 431 0.10 11.62 9.77
C LEU A 431 -0.54 10.98 8.53
N LYS A 432 -0.30 11.53 7.33
CA LYS A 432 -0.99 11.09 6.10
C LYS A 432 -0.10 10.38 5.10
N THR A 433 1.21 10.51 5.24
CA THR A 433 2.17 9.94 4.28
C THR A 433 3.12 8.95 4.95
N ALA A 434 3.66 8.02 4.17
CA ALA A 434 4.69 7.10 4.65
C ALA A 434 5.92 7.85 5.19
N ASP A 435 6.24 9.02 4.64
CA ASP A 435 7.32 9.87 5.13
C ASP A 435 7.00 10.55 6.47
N ASP A 436 5.75 10.93 6.71
CA ASP A 436 5.30 11.46 8.01
C ASP A 436 5.41 10.39 9.10
N VAL A 437 4.94 9.17 8.79
CA VAL A 437 5.08 8.03 9.70
C VAL A 437 6.55 7.68 9.91
N LYS A 438 7.37 7.68 8.85
CA LYS A 438 8.82 7.46 8.93
C LYS A 438 9.50 8.47 9.86
N ARG A 439 9.14 9.75 9.79
CA ARG A 439 9.69 10.79 10.68
C ARG A 439 9.29 10.57 12.13
N CYS A 440 8.05 10.13 12.38
CA CYS A 440 7.52 9.98 13.74
C CYS A 440 7.92 8.66 14.42
N THR A 441 7.74 7.52 13.73
CA THR A 441 7.90 6.18 14.30
C THR A 441 9.22 5.52 13.89
N LYS A 442 9.94 6.11 12.93
CA LYS A 442 11.11 5.49 12.25
C LYS A 442 10.76 4.24 11.43
N ALA A 443 9.48 3.90 11.23
CA ALA A 443 9.10 2.83 10.30
C ALA A 443 9.62 3.15 8.88
N SER A 444 10.16 2.17 8.19
CA SER A 444 10.82 2.33 6.87
C SER A 444 12.09 3.22 6.85
N ALA A 445 12.51 3.80 7.98
CA ALA A 445 13.64 4.73 8.02
C ALA A 445 15.01 4.07 7.82
N SER A 446 15.12 2.74 8.03
CA SER A 446 16.39 1.99 7.96
C SER A 446 16.51 1.15 6.69
N CYS A 447 15.97 -0.07 6.62
CA CYS A 447 16.14 -0.89 5.42
C CYS A 447 15.20 -0.52 4.27
N GLY A 448 14.10 0.21 4.53
CA GLY A 448 13.07 0.54 3.52
C GLY A 448 12.14 -0.61 3.11
N GLY A 449 12.47 -1.86 3.45
CA GLY A 449 11.72 -3.05 2.98
C GLY A 449 10.29 -3.23 3.51
N CYS A 450 9.86 -2.39 4.46
CA CYS A 450 8.48 -2.35 4.94
C CYS A 450 7.68 -1.16 4.37
N LYS A 451 8.24 -0.38 3.44
CA LYS A 451 7.56 0.77 2.83
C LYS A 451 6.23 0.38 2.16
N PRO A 452 6.15 -0.66 1.30
CA PRO A 452 4.90 -1.02 0.65
C PRO A 452 3.81 -1.41 1.66
N LEU A 453 4.18 -2.21 2.66
CA LEU A 453 3.28 -2.63 3.74
C LEU A 453 2.83 -1.44 4.61
N LEU A 454 3.68 -0.43 4.79
CA LEU A 454 3.35 0.80 5.49
C LEU A 454 2.39 1.68 4.67
N GLU A 455 2.61 1.79 3.36
CA GLU A 455 1.72 2.52 2.45
C GLU A 455 0.35 1.84 2.37
N GLU A 456 0.32 0.51 2.28
CA GLU A 456 -0.91 -0.28 2.32
C GLU A 456 -1.62 -0.15 3.68
N LEU A 457 -0.89 -0.17 4.80
CA LEU A 457 -1.47 0.11 6.12
C LEU A 457 -1.97 1.56 6.21
N LEU A 458 -1.29 2.53 5.60
CA LEU A 458 -1.74 3.91 5.58
C LEU A 458 -2.97 4.09 4.71
N ILE A 459 -3.10 3.35 3.61
CA ILE A 459 -4.33 3.27 2.82
C ILE A 459 -5.43 2.67 3.69
N HIS A 460 -5.17 1.54 4.36
CA HIS A 460 -6.15 0.90 5.25
C HIS A 460 -6.55 1.77 6.45
N ILE A 461 -5.60 2.45 7.09
CA ILE A 461 -5.86 3.42 8.16
C ILE A 461 -6.54 4.64 7.57
N SER A 462 -6.20 5.08 6.36
CA SER A 462 -6.86 6.21 5.71
C SER A 462 -8.25 5.84 5.24
N ASP A 463 -8.57 4.57 4.98
CA ASP A 463 -9.90 4.03 4.69
C ASP A 463 -10.71 3.89 6.00
N GLN A 464 -10.09 3.43 7.10
CA GLN A 464 -10.72 3.41 8.43
C GLN A 464 -10.83 4.80 9.08
N GLN A 465 -9.90 5.72 8.78
CA GLN A 465 -9.96 7.13 9.12
C GLN A 465 -10.78 7.90 8.10
N TYR A 466 -11.00 7.41 6.88
CA TYR A 466 -12.07 7.89 6.02
C TYR A 466 -13.39 7.49 6.67
N ASP A 467 -13.54 6.28 7.18
CA ASP A 467 -14.72 5.89 7.96
C ASP A 467 -14.86 6.72 9.26
N ALA A 468 -13.77 7.02 9.98
CA ALA A 468 -13.81 7.77 11.24
C ALA A 468 -13.79 9.32 11.08
N GLN A 469 -13.29 9.88 9.98
CA GLN A 469 -13.31 11.33 9.67
C GLN A 469 -14.46 11.71 8.72
N THR A 470 -15.01 10.77 7.94
CA THR A 470 -16.25 11.00 7.16
C THR A 470 -17.49 10.87 8.05
N ALA A 471 -17.38 10.21 9.21
CA ALA A 471 -18.40 10.24 10.26
C ALA A 471 -18.69 11.65 10.83
N ASN A 472 -17.99 12.71 10.40
CA ASN A 472 -18.26 14.09 10.81
C ASN A 472 -18.36 15.08 9.62
N LYS A 473 -18.74 14.61 8.43
CA LYS A 473 -19.13 15.55 7.35
C LYS A 473 -20.62 15.86 7.49
N ALA A 474 -20.92 17.10 7.85
CA ALA A 474 -22.31 17.58 7.90
C ALA A 474 -22.97 17.43 6.53
N MET A 475 -24.24 16.99 6.49
CA MET A 475 -25.02 16.78 5.25
C MET A 475 -25.02 18.02 4.35
N CYS A 476 -25.07 19.20 4.96
CA CYS A 476 -25.13 20.48 4.25
C CYS A 476 -24.58 21.58 5.15
N PHE A 477 -24.13 22.70 4.58
CA PHE A 477 -23.72 23.89 5.33
C PHE A 477 -24.81 24.44 6.29
N CYS A 478 -26.09 24.15 6.00
CA CYS A 478 -27.25 24.53 6.81
C CYS A 478 -27.36 23.76 8.14
N THR A 479 -26.62 22.66 8.33
CA THR A 479 -26.64 21.84 9.55
C THR A 479 -25.21 21.49 9.97
N THR A 480 -25.06 21.05 11.21
CA THR A 480 -23.82 20.42 11.70
C THR A 480 -23.94 18.89 11.76
N LEU A 481 -25.15 18.36 11.55
CA LEU A 481 -25.44 16.93 11.60
C LEU A 481 -25.04 16.22 10.31
N THR A 482 -24.58 14.98 10.42
CA THR A 482 -24.30 14.09 9.28
C THR A 482 -25.59 13.53 8.67
N GLU A 483 -25.51 12.91 7.49
CA GLU A 483 -26.69 12.30 6.84
C GLU A 483 -27.28 11.17 7.69
N ASP A 484 -26.44 10.31 8.27
CA ASP A 484 -26.86 9.22 9.16
C ASP A 484 -27.52 9.72 10.44
N GLU A 485 -26.99 10.80 11.05
CA GLU A 485 -27.60 11.42 12.23
C GLU A 485 -28.98 11.98 11.93
N VAL A 486 -29.17 12.59 10.75
CA VAL A 486 -30.46 13.14 10.30
C VAL A 486 -31.46 12.01 10.05
N VAL A 487 -31.07 10.94 9.37
CA VAL A 487 -31.91 9.75 9.14
C VAL A 487 -32.33 9.13 10.47
N ASN A 488 -31.40 8.95 11.39
CA ASN A 488 -31.65 8.38 12.71
C ASN A 488 -32.61 9.27 13.53
N GLU A 489 -32.43 10.58 13.52
CA GLU A 489 -33.30 11.51 14.24
C GLU A 489 -34.72 11.60 13.65
N ILE A 490 -34.87 11.50 12.31
CA ILE A 490 -36.18 11.38 11.65
C ILE A 490 -36.92 10.13 12.16
N GLN A 491 -36.22 9.00 12.25
CA GLN A 491 -36.78 7.75 12.75
C GLN A 491 -37.14 7.83 14.23
N MET A 492 -36.20 8.28 15.08
CA MET A 492 -36.33 8.34 16.54
C MET A 492 -37.38 9.33 17.02
N ARG A 493 -37.43 10.52 16.43
CA ARG A 493 -38.40 11.57 16.81
C ARG A 493 -39.69 11.54 16.02
N HIS A 494 -39.82 10.57 15.10
CA HIS A 494 -41.03 10.39 14.31
C HIS A 494 -41.44 11.66 13.55
N LEU A 495 -40.49 12.33 12.90
CA LEU A 495 -40.74 13.55 12.13
C LEU A 495 -41.47 13.24 10.80
N SER A 496 -42.37 14.12 10.37
CA SER A 496 -43.28 13.85 9.23
C SER A 496 -43.21 14.87 8.11
N SER A 497 -42.81 16.11 8.37
CA SER A 497 -42.67 17.14 7.34
C SER A 497 -41.24 17.70 7.26
N ILE A 498 -40.90 18.31 6.12
CA ILE A 498 -39.60 18.98 5.93
C ILE A 498 -39.42 20.09 6.97
N GLN A 499 -40.49 20.83 7.28
CA GLN A 499 -40.46 21.90 8.27
C GLN A 499 -40.23 21.38 9.68
N ASP A 500 -40.77 20.21 10.02
CA ASP A 500 -40.53 19.55 11.30
C ASP A 500 -39.06 19.16 11.44
N VAL A 501 -38.45 18.60 10.39
CA VAL A 501 -37.03 18.22 10.38
C VAL A 501 -36.13 19.44 10.56
N ILE A 502 -36.36 20.50 9.77
CA ILE A 502 -35.58 21.74 9.84
C ILE A 502 -35.70 22.40 11.22
N SER A 503 -36.91 22.43 11.79
CA SER A 503 -37.17 23.11 13.07
C SER A 503 -36.71 22.29 14.27
N ALA A 504 -36.97 20.98 14.28
CA ALA A 504 -36.64 20.10 15.41
C ALA A 504 -35.14 19.79 15.52
N LEU A 505 -34.42 19.81 14.41
CA LEU A 505 -32.98 19.54 14.35
C LEU A 505 -32.12 20.81 14.25
N GLY A 506 -32.73 22.00 14.34
CA GLY A 506 -32.01 23.26 14.51
C GLY A 506 -31.21 23.72 13.28
N TRP A 507 -31.79 23.62 12.08
CA TRP A 507 -31.16 24.14 10.87
C TRP A 507 -30.89 25.64 10.97
N LYS A 508 -29.75 26.08 10.42
CA LYS A 508 -29.36 27.50 10.41
C LYS A 508 -30.34 28.39 9.61
N ASN A 509 -30.96 27.82 8.57
CA ASN A 509 -31.94 28.51 7.73
C ASN A 509 -33.31 27.86 7.90
N SER A 510 -34.33 28.66 8.25
CA SER A 510 -35.70 28.19 8.53
C SER A 510 -36.46 27.63 7.32
N SER A 511 -35.98 27.89 6.10
CA SER A 511 -36.55 27.39 4.83
C SER A 511 -35.71 26.30 4.14
N GLY A 512 -34.53 25.97 4.67
CA GLY A 512 -33.56 25.09 4.00
C GLY A 512 -32.94 25.69 2.72
N CYS A 513 -32.07 24.93 2.05
CA CYS A 513 -31.41 25.30 0.79
C CYS A 513 -31.72 24.30 -0.33
N SER A 514 -31.27 24.60 -1.55
CA SER A 514 -31.49 23.78 -2.76
C SER A 514 -30.88 22.38 -2.71
N TYR A 515 -30.03 22.07 -1.73
CA TYR A 515 -29.49 20.72 -1.49
C TYR A 515 -30.23 20.00 -0.36
N CYS A 516 -30.38 20.61 0.82
CA CYS A 516 -30.92 19.90 1.98
C CYS A 516 -32.43 19.66 1.91
N VAL A 517 -33.20 20.52 1.23
CA VAL A 517 -34.65 20.32 1.09
C VAL A 517 -34.96 19.06 0.25
N PRO A 518 -34.34 18.88 -0.95
CA PRO A 518 -34.47 17.62 -1.68
C PRO A 518 -33.94 16.38 -0.94
N ALA A 519 -32.82 16.51 -0.20
CA ALA A 519 -32.26 15.40 0.59
C ALA A 519 -33.22 14.94 1.71
N ILE A 520 -33.76 15.89 2.49
CA ILE A 520 -34.74 15.61 3.55
C ILE A 520 -36.01 15.00 2.94
N HIS A 521 -36.47 15.50 1.79
CA HIS A 521 -37.62 14.93 1.09
C HIS A 521 -37.37 13.48 0.67
N TYR A 522 -36.17 13.15 0.16
CA TYR A 522 -35.78 11.77 -0.16
C TYR A 522 -35.84 10.87 1.08
N TYR A 523 -35.19 11.26 2.18
CA TYR A 523 -35.15 10.45 3.40
C TYR A 523 -36.52 10.30 4.06
N LEU A 524 -37.33 11.36 4.12
CA LEU A 524 -38.70 11.29 4.62
C LEU A 524 -39.54 10.32 3.78
N ARG A 525 -39.41 10.33 2.45
CA ARG A 525 -40.15 9.44 1.57
C ARG A 525 -39.71 7.98 1.69
N MET A 526 -38.40 7.76 1.86
CA MET A 526 -37.82 6.44 2.08
C MET A 526 -38.25 5.84 3.43
N ILE A 527 -38.19 6.63 4.52
CA ILE A 527 -38.51 6.18 5.88
C ILE A 527 -40.03 6.13 6.08
N ARG A 528 -40.78 7.05 5.48
CA ARG A 528 -42.23 7.23 5.63
C ARG A 528 -42.93 7.48 4.30
N PRO A 529 -43.33 6.40 3.61
CA PRO A 529 -44.04 6.51 2.33
C PRO A 529 -45.44 7.14 2.40
N ARG A 530 -46.00 7.43 3.59
CA ARG A 530 -47.40 7.86 3.82
C ARG A 530 -47.60 9.34 4.16
N ALA A 531 -46.55 10.18 4.12
CA ALA A 531 -46.67 11.58 4.56
C ALA A 531 -47.52 12.40 3.57
N GLU A 532 -48.58 13.05 4.08
CA GLU A 532 -49.65 13.71 3.29
C GLU A 532 -49.24 14.99 2.54
N GLU A 533 -48.03 15.52 2.76
CA GLU A 533 -47.55 16.75 2.12
C GLU A 533 -46.27 16.51 1.31
N SER A 534 -46.39 15.89 0.12
CA SER A 534 -45.30 15.92 -0.87
C SER A 534 -45.67 16.87 -2.00
N VAL A 535 -45.28 18.14 -1.88
CA VAL A 535 -45.28 19.06 -3.01
C VAL A 535 -44.27 18.51 -4.03
N LEU A 536 -44.76 18.05 -5.18
CA LEU A 536 -43.92 17.74 -6.34
C LEU A 536 -43.10 18.99 -6.68
N PHE A 537 -41.79 18.93 -6.43
CA PHE A 537 -40.85 19.87 -7.04
C PHE A 537 -40.76 19.51 -8.54
N GLU A 538 -41.74 19.98 -9.32
CA GLU A 538 -41.55 20.08 -10.76
C GLU A 538 -40.62 21.26 -11.02
N PRO A 539 -39.39 21.05 -11.51
CA PRO A 539 -38.57 22.18 -11.92
C PRO A 539 -39.31 22.93 -13.02
N GLU A 540 -39.54 24.24 -12.82
CA GLU A 540 -40.11 25.10 -13.85
C GLU A 540 -39.27 24.94 -15.13
N GLN A 541 -39.84 24.32 -16.16
CA GLN A 541 -39.22 24.28 -17.47
C GLN A 541 -39.43 25.64 -18.14
N GLU A 542 -38.36 26.42 -18.25
CA GLU A 542 -38.32 27.63 -19.08
C GLU A 542 -38.66 27.24 -20.53
N GLY A 543 -39.79 27.74 -21.06
CA GLY A 543 -40.12 27.59 -22.48
C GLY A 543 -41.53 27.11 -22.86
N GLY A 544 -42.50 27.06 -21.95
CA GLY A 544 -43.94 26.89 -22.26
C GLY A 544 -44.37 25.57 -22.92
N THR A 545 -43.43 24.68 -23.21
CA THR A 545 -43.62 23.37 -23.84
C THR A 545 -43.06 22.27 -22.94
N SER A 546 -43.74 21.12 -22.92
CA SER A 546 -43.43 19.97 -22.08
C SER A 546 -42.92 18.79 -22.91
N VAL A 547 -42.21 17.89 -22.22
CA VAL A 547 -41.68 16.64 -22.77
C VAL A 547 -42.39 15.47 -22.10
N LEU A 548 -42.75 14.46 -22.91
CA LEU A 548 -43.38 13.24 -22.42
C LEU A 548 -42.68 12.00 -23.00
N VAL A 549 -42.43 11.00 -22.15
CA VAL A 549 -41.86 9.71 -22.55
C VAL A 549 -42.83 8.62 -22.08
N PRO A 550 -43.65 8.05 -22.98
CA PRO A 550 -44.49 6.91 -22.65
C PRO A 550 -43.65 5.72 -22.17
N GLN A 551 -44.10 5.07 -21.09
CA GLN A 551 -43.43 3.92 -20.49
C GLN A 551 -43.70 2.67 -21.35
N MET A 552 -42.64 2.08 -21.88
CA MET A 552 -42.70 0.88 -22.72
C MET A 552 -41.92 -0.26 -22.05
N TYR A 553 -42.55 -0.99 -21.14
CA TYR A 553 -41.84 -1.95 -20.28
C TYR A 553 -40.89 -2.90 -21.03
N GLY A 554 -39.62 -2.93 -20.61
CA GLY A 554 -38.59 -3.83 -21.15
C GLY A 554 -38.15 -3.55 -22.59
N GLY A 555 -38.53 -2.42 -23.21
CA GLY A 555 -38.26 -2.21 -24.65
C GLY A 555 -39.41 -2.63 -25.55
N ARG A 556 -40.55 -3.06 -25.00
CA ARG A 556 -41.65 -3.64 -25.77
C ARG A 556 -42.76 -2.62 -25.98
N THR A 557 -43.26 -2.61 -27.20
CA THR A 557 -44.47 -1.90 -27.61
C THR A 557 -45.29 -2.82 -28.50
N ASN A 558 -46.60 -2.61 -28.58
CA ASN A 558 -47.47 -3.30 -29.54
C ASN A 558 -48.08 -2.32 -30.58
N ALA A 559 -48.78 -2.87 -31.57
CA ALA A 559 -49.39 -2.09 -32.64
C ALA A 559 -50.42 -1.08 -32.13
N ASP A 560 -51.21 -1.43 -31.11
CA ASP A 560 -52.23 -0.56 -30.53
C ASP A 560 -51.59 0.63 -29.80
N GLU A 561 -50.53 0.40 -29.02
CA GLU A 561 -49.74 1.44 -28.36
C GLU A 561 -49.08 2.38 -29.36
N LEU A 562 -48.45 1.85 -30.41
CA LEU A 562 -47.84 2.66 -31.46
C LEU A 562 -48.88 3.51 -32.20
N LYS A 563 -50.06 2.93 -32.47
CA LYS A 563 -51.16 3.65 -33.10
C LYS A 563 -51.66 4.78 -32.21
N ARG A 564 -51.88 4.54 -30.91
CA ARG A 564 -52.25 5.59 -29.95
C ARG A 564 -51.22 6.72 -29.91
N ILE A 565 -49.93 6.40 -29.92
CA ILE A 565 -48.86 7.41 -29.95
C ILE A 565 -48.93 8.23 -31.25
N ALA A 566 -49.13 7.58 -32.41
CA ALA A 566 -49.27 8.26 -33.69
C ALA A 566 -50.50 9.18 -33.72
N ASP A 567 -51.66 8.68 -33.29
CA ASP A 567 -52.92 9.42 -33.25
C ASP A 567 -52.78 10.68 -32.37
N VAL A 568 -52.08 10.58 -31.23
CA VAL A 568 -51.82 11.71 -30.32
C VAL A 568 -50.85 12.73 -30.91
N ILE A 569 -49.79 12.28 -31.60
CA ILE A 569 -48.85 13.19 -32.29
C ILE A 569 -49.59 14.01 -33.35
N GLU A 570 -50.46 13.38 -34.14
CA GLU A 570 -51.24 14.04 -35.19
C GLU A 570 -52.28 14.99 -34.59
N LYS A 571 -53.09 14.52 -33.62
CA LYS A 571 -54.18 15.29 -33.02
C LYS A 571 -53.71 16.58 -32.32
N TYR A 572 -52.56 16.52 -31.65
CA TYR A 572 -52.02 17.65 -30.88
C TYR A 572 -50.89 18.39 -31.61
N GLU A 573 -50.67 18.08 -32.89
CA GLU A 573 -49.63 18.66 -33.74
C GLU A 573 -48.26 18.70 -33.04
N ILE A 574 -47.87 17.59 -32.41
CA ILE A 574 -46.62 17.50 -31.65
C ILE A 574 -45.44 17.61 -32.63
N PRO A 575 -44.57 18.62 -32.51
CA PRO A 575 -43.63 18.95 -33.58
C PRO A 575 -42.48 17.94 -33.71
N GLN A 576 -42.14 17.21 -32.64
CA GLN A 576 -40.97 16.32 -32.63
C GLN A 576 -41.19 15.05 -31.81
N ALA A 577 -40.89 13.91 -32.42
CA ALA A 577 -40.78 12.60 -31.76
C ALA A 577 -39.38 12.02 -31.98
N PHE A 578 -38.64 11.76 -30.90
CA PHE A 578 -37.26 11.25 -30.94
C PHE A 578 -37.15 9.86 -30.35
N MET A 579 -36.26 9.03 -30.89
CA MET A 579 -35.76 7.86 -30.16
C MET A 579 -34.72 8.29 -29.13
N THR A 580 -34.92 7.89 -27.88
CA THR A 580 -33.95 8.12 -26.80
C THR A 580 -32.87 7.04 -26.78
N HIS A 581 -31.74 7.33 -26.13
CA HIS A 581 -30.66 6.38 -25.85
C HIS A 581 -31.10 5.16 -25.00
N GLY A 582 -32.29 5.22 -24.39
CA GLY A 582 -32.91 4.10 -23.66
C GLY A 582 -33.94 3.32 -24.49
N GLN A 583 -33.96 3.48 -25.82
CA GLN A 583 -34.92 2.79 -26.72
C GLN A 583 -36.39 3.12 -26.39
N ARG A 584 -36.69 4.40 -26.08
CA ARG A 584 -38.05 4.92 -25.83
C ARG A 584 -38.39 6.11 -26.70
N LEU A 585 -39.64 6.23 -27.13
CA LEU A 585 -40.12 7.40 -27.87
C LEU A 585 -40.29 8.59 -26.92
N LYS A 586 -39.65 9.71 -27.25
CA LYS A 586 -39.75 10.98 -26.55
C LYS A 586 -40.54 11.96 -27.40
N LEU A 587 -41.69 12.38 -26.90
CA LEU A 587 -42.53 13.41 -27.49
C LEU A 587 -42.10 14.77 -26.92
N SER A 588 -41.71 15.70 -27.79
CA SER A 588 -41.16 17.00 -27.41
C SER A 588 -41.94 18.12 -28.07
N GLY A 589 -42.23 19.18 -27.31
CA GLY A 589 -42.97 20.36 -27.82
C GLY A 589 -44.47 20.33 -27.52
N ILE A 590 -44.91 19.58 -26.51
CA ILE A 590 -46.33 19.52 -26.12
C ILE A 590 -46.69 20.84 -25.42
N LYS A 591 -47.72 21.56 -25.88
CA LYS A 591 -48.20 22.76 -25.20
C LYS A 591 -48.72 22.39 -23.80
N ARG A 592 -48.42 23.21 -22.78
CA ARG A 592 -48.81 22.96 -21.38
C ARG A 592 -50.31 22.68 -21.21
N GLU A 593 -51.16 23.35 -21.98
CA GLU A 593 -52.63 23.19 -21.98
C GLU A 593 -53.11 21.83 -22.49
N HIS A 594 -52.32 21.14 -23.31
CA HIS A 594 -52.67 19.83 -23.88
C HIS A 594 -52.06 18.66 -23.10
N LEU A 595 -51.17 18.92 -22.14
CA LEU A 595 -50.41 17.88 -21.44
C LEU A 595 -51.31 16.85 -20.75
N GLN A 596 -52.37 17.31 -20.08
CA GLN A 596 -53.28 16.41 -19.36
C GLN A 596 -54.11 15.56 -20.32
N ASN A 597 -54.65 16.15 -21.38
CA ASN A 597 -55.44 15.43 -22.38
C ASN A 597 -54.59 14.40 -23.14
N VAL A 598 -53.33 14.74 -23.44
CA VAL A 598 -52.35 13.82 -24.03
C VAL A 598 -52.10 12.62 -23.12
N LYS A 599 -52.00 12.83 -21.80
CA LYS A 599 -51.80 11.73 -20.83
C LYS A 599 -53.01 10.80 -20.78
N GLU A 600 -54.22 11.34 -20.76
CA GLU A 600 -55.47 10.59 -20.69
C GLU A 600 -55.73 9.75 -21.96
N GLU A 601 -55.41 10.30 -23.13
CA GLU A 601 -55.63 9.61 -24.41
C GLU A 601 -54.59 8.53 -24.72
N LEU A 602 -53.33 8.74 -24.30
CA LEU A 602 -52.29 7.71 -24.48
C LEU A 602 -52.59 6.44 -23.67
N GLN A 603 -53.25 6.56 -22.50
CA GLN A 603 -53.55 5.44 -21.58
C GLN A 603 -52.33 4.56 -21.27
N MET A 604 -51.15 5.15 -21.29
CA MET A 604 -49.87 4.51 -20.99
C MET A 604 -49.28 5.14 -19.73
N PRO A 605 -48.59 4.38 -18.86
CA PRO A 605 -47.81 4.99 -17.79
C PRO A 605 -46.73 5.90 -18.38
N PHE A 606 -46.27 6.87 -17.61
CA PHE A 606 -45.24 7.82 -18.05
C PHE A 606 -44.02 7.71 -17.15
N CYS A 607 -42.83 7.75 -17.75
CA CYS A 607 -41.61 7.92 -16.99
C CYS A 607 -41.55 9.39 -16.52
N PRO A 608 -41.61 9.68 -15.21
CA PRO A 608 -41.47 11.05 -14.75
C PRO A 608 -40.06 11.56 -15.12
N PRO A 609 -39.89 12.85 -15.49
CA PRO A 609 -38.59 13.43 -15.84
C PRO A 609 -37.64 13.61 -14.64
N GLN A 610 -37.86 12.86 -13.55
CA GLN A 610 -37.17 13.00 -12.28
C GLN A 610 -35.68 12.66 -12.43
N LYS A 611 -34.83 13.49 -11.81
CA LYS A 611 -33.36 13.30 -11.81
C LYS A 611 -32.89 12.13 -10.93
N GLN A 612 -33.77 11.57 -10.09
CA GLN A 612 -33.47 10.62 -9.02
C GLN A 612 -34.37 9.37 -9.09
N ALA A 613 -34.30 8.70 -10.24
CA ALA A 613 -35.03 7.47 -10.51
C ALA A 613 -34.11 6.49 -11.23
N ILE A 614 -34.56 5.23 -11.31
CA ILE A 614 -33.95 4.28 -12.24
C ILE A 614 -34.23 4.79 -13.66
N GLY A 615 -33.16 5.01 -14.43
CA GLY A 615 -33.27 5.33 -15.84
C GLY A 615 -33.84 4.15 -16.61
N THR A 616 -34.30 4.38 -17.83
CA THR A 616 -34.79 3.30 -18.68
C THR A 616 -33.76 2.17 -18.80
N ILE A 617 -34.19 0.94 -18.53
CA ILE A 617 -33.30 -0.22 -18.59
C ILE A 617 -33.03 -0.54 -20.05
N LYS A 618 -31.75 -0.50 -20.44
CA LYS A 618 -31.33 -0.79 -21.81
C LYS A 618 -31.34 -2.30 -22.03
N THR A 619 -32.11 -2.77 -23.01
CA THR A 619 -32.19 -4.20 -23.34
C THR A 619 -31.65 -4.47 -24.75
N CYS A 620 -30.96 -5.61 -24.91
CA CYS A 620 -30.52 -6.04 -26.22
C CYS A 620 -31.66 -6.77 -26.97
N SER A 621 -31.81 -6.54 -28.28
CA SER A 621 -32.82 -7.18 -29.14
C SER A 621 -32.20 -8.15 -30.17
N CYS A 622 -30.89 -8.38 -30.13
CA CYS A 622 -30.16 -9.17 -31.12
C CYS A 622 -30.48 -10.67 -31.12
N ARG A 623 -31.01 -11.21 -30.01
CA ARG A 623 -31.54 -12.58 -29.93
C ARG A 623 -32.98 -12.54 -29.42
N PRO A 624 -33.88 -13.38 -29.95
CA PRO A 624 -35.23 -13.55 -29.43
C PRO A 624 -35.17 -14.36 -28.12
N ASP A 625 -34.66 -13.73 -27.06
CA ASP A 625 -34.69 -14.25 -25.70
C ASP A 625 -35.66 -13.42 -24.87
N ASP A 626 -36.85 -13.99 -24.61
CA ASP A 626 -37.91 -13.32 -23.87
C ASP A 626 -37.48 -12.94 -22.44
N ALA A 627 -36.52 -13.66 -21.87
CA ALA A 627 -36.07 -13.46 -20.49
C ALA A 627 -35.43 -12.08 -20.27
N VAL A 628 -34.73 -11.52 -21.26
CA VAL A 628 -34.09 -10.20 -21.15
C VAL A 628 -35.12 -9.09 -20.96
N GLN A 629 -36.11 -9.03 -21.85
CA GLN A 629 -37.11 -7.95 -21.78
C GLN A 629 -38.13 -8.21 -20.67
N THR A 630 -38.44 -9.47 -20.35
CA THR A 630 -39.30 -9.80 -19.20
C THR A 630 -38.65 -9.39 -17.88
N MET A 631 -37.37 -9.69 -17.67
CA MET A 631 -36.61 -9.23 -16.49
C MET A 631 -36.54 -7.70 -16.42
N ALA A 632 -36.24 -7.03 -17.54
CA ALA A 632 -36.23 -5.58 -17.60
C ALA A 632 -37.61 -4.98 -17.28
N ALA A 633 -38.69 -5.54 -17.84
CA ALA A 633 -40.05 -5.10 -17.57
C ALA A 633 -40.41 -5.27 -16.09
N ASP A 634 -40.02 -6.38 -15.46
CA ASP A 634 -40.31 -6.64 -14.05
C ASP A 634 -39.53 -5.73 -13.11
N LEU A 635 -38.28 -5.40 -13.44
CA LEU A 635 -37.46 -4.44 -12.71
C LEU A 635 -37.99 -3.00 -12.88
N GLU A 636 -38.33 -2.59 -14.10
CA GLU A 636 -38.94 -1.28 -14.35
C GLU A 636 -40.27 -1.13 -13.61
N ARG A 637 -41.10 -2.18 -13.58
CA ARG A 637 -42.33 -2.20 -12.78
C ARG A 637 -42.02 -2.17 -11.29
N ALA A 638 -40.98 -2.86 -10.82
CA ALA A 638 -40.63 -2.91 -9.40
C ALA A 638 -40.14 -1.55 -8.88
N ALA A 639 -39.43 -0.79 -9.72
CA ALA A 639 -38.88 0.52 -9.39
C ALA A 639 -39.75 1.71 -9.81
N GLU A 640 -40.92 1.46 -10.39
CA GLU A 640 -41.87 2.49 -10.80
C GLU A 640 -42.23 3.37 -9.59
N ALA A 641 -42.09 4.70 -9.75
CA ALA A 641 -42.35 5.73 -8.74
C ALA A 641 -41.44 5.73 -7.49
N LEU A 642 -40.43 4.85 -7.42
CA LEU A 642 -39.44 4.88 -6.34
C LEU A 642 -38.39 5.97 -6.57
N LEU A 643 -38.08 6.72 -5.51
CA LEU A 643 -36.94 7.63 -5.50
C LEU A 643 -35.66 6.85 -5.19
N MET A 644 -34.62 7.18 -5.94
CA MET A 644 -33.27 6.66 -5.77
C MET A 644 -32.33 7.77 -5.24
N PRO A 645 -31.27 7.44 -4.49
CA PRO A 645 -30.30 8.43 -4.01
C PRO A 645 -29.72 9.28 -5.16
N ALA A 646 -29.40 8.62 -6.27
CA ALA A 646 -28.97 9.22 -7.53
C ALA A 646 -29.63 8.51 -8.73
N LYS A 647 -29.44 9.05 -9.93
CA LYS A 647 -29.90 8.41 -11.16
C LYS A 647 -29.16 7.09 -11.39
N VAL A 648 -29.89 5.99 -11.55
CA VAL A 648 -29.31 4.65 -11.74
C VAL A 648 -29.47 4.22 -13.20
N SER A 649 -28.38 3.81 -13.84
CA SER A 649 -28.38 3.21 -15.18
C SER A 649 -28.25 1.69 -15.11
N ILE A 650 -29.11 0.97 -15.83
CA ILE A 650 -29.10 -0.49 -15.87
C ILE A 650 -29.08 -0.96 -17.33
N GLY A 651 -28.21 -1.92 -17.63
CA GLY A 651 -28.11 -2.56 -18.94
C GLY A 651 -28.23 -4.07 -18.82
N ILE A 652 -29.05 -4.68 -19.67
CA ILE A 652 -29.26 -6.13 -19.72
C ILE A 652 -29.01 -6.63 -21.14
N SER A 653 -27.99 -7.46 -21.31
CA SER A 653 -27.61 -8.05 -22.59
C SER A 653 -27.60 -9.58 -22.53
N ALA A 654 -28.06 -10.21 -23.61
CA ALA A 654 -27.88 -11.63 -23.86
C ALA A 654 -27.13 -11.93 -25.18
N CYS A 655 -26.56 -10.91 -25.82
CA CYS A 655 -25.66 -11.09 -26.95
C CYS A 655 -24.20 -11.06 -26.48
N LEU A 656 -23.33 -11.76 -27.24
CA LEU A 656 -21.89 -11.80 -26.97
C LEU A 656 -21.22 -10.44 -27.17
N ASP A 657 -21.79 -9.59 -28.03
CA ASP A 657 -21.23 -8.29 -28.39
C ASP A 657 -21.56 -7.16 -27.39
N ASP A 658 -22.26 -7.48 -26.29
CA ASP A 658 -22.77 -6.52 -25.30
C ASP A 658 -23.34 -5.23 -25.95
N CYS A 659 -24.36 -5.40 -26.78
CA CYS A 659 -24.89 -4.35 -27.66
C CYS A 659 -25.44 -3.11 -26.91
N VAL A 660 -25.64 -3.22 -25.60
CA VAL A 660 -26.15 -2.17 -24.72
C VAL A 660 -25.08 -1.60 -23.79
N TYR A 661 -23.84 -2.07 -23.90
CA TYR A 661 -22.73 -1.71 -23.02
C TYR A 661 -23.11 -1.90 -21.54
N ALA A 662 -23.70 -3.06 -21.22
CA ALA A 662 -24.14 -3.41 -19.88
C ALA A 662 -22.99 -3.35 -18.88
N ALA A 663 -21.79 -3.79 -19.25
CA ALA A 663 -20.64 -3.82 -18.36
C ALA A 663 -20.22 -2.45 -17.81
N VAL A 664 -20.57 -1.34 -18.47
CA VAL A 664 -20.22 0.03 -18.05
C VAL A 664 -21.43 0.84 -17.55
N GLN A 665 -22.60 0.21 -17.39
CA GLN A 665 -23.72 0.83 -16.67
C GLN A 665 -23.48 0.70 -15.15
N ASP A 666 -24.19 1.50 -14.35
CA ASP A 666 -24.11 1.39 -12.88
C ASP A 666 -24.42 -0.04 -12.41
N ILE A 667 -25.32 -0.71 -13.13
CA ILE A 667 -25.60 -2.14 -12.99
C ILE A 667 -25.69 -2.79 -14.38
N GLY A 668 -24.84 -3.78 -14.62
CA GLY A 668 -24.78 -4.54 -15.87
C GLY A 668 -25.19 -5.99 -15.66
N ILE A 669 -26.04 -6.53 -16.53
CA ILE A 669 -26.40 -7.96 -16.52
C ILE A 669 -26.07 -8.56 -17.89
N LEU A 670 -25.23 -9.58 -17.89
CA LEU A 670 -24.77 -10.28 -19.09
C LEU A 670 -25.13 -11.76 -19.01
N LYS A 671 -25.83 -12.27 -20.03
CA LYS A 671 -26.08 -13.71 -20.16
C LYS A 671 -24.81 -14.42 -20.64
N ALA A 672 -24.23 -15.26 -19.80
CA ALA A 672 -23.10 -16.12 -20.09
C ALA A 672 -23.54 -17.60 -20.22
N ASN A 673 -22.65 -18.48 -20.70
CA ASN A 673 -22.93 -19.92 -20.80
C ASN A 673 -23.23 -20.57 -19.43
N ARG A 674 -22.74 -19.95 -18.35
CA ARG A 674 -22.85 -20.42 -16.97
C ARG A 674 -24.03 -19.83 -16.18
N GLY A 675 -24.81 -18.93 -16.79
CA GLY A 675 -25.86 -18.18 -16.09
C GLY A 675 -25.88 -16.70 -16.47
N TRP A 676 -26.19 -15.84 -15.50
CA TRP A 676 -26.29 -14.39 -15.65
C TRP A 676 -25.24 -13.73 -14.77
N ASP A 677 -24.21 -13.18 -15.40
CA ASP A 677 -23.17 -12.39 -14.73
C ASP A 677 -23.74 -11.00 -14.42
N ILE A 678 -23.73 -10.62 -13.14
CA ILE A 678 -24.23 -9.33 -12.65
C ILE A 678 -23.02 -8.50 -12.25
N TYR A 679 -22.87 -7.32 -12.84
CA TYR A 679 -21.83 -6.33 -12.58
C TYR A 679 -22.42 -5.10 -11.93
N ALA A 680 -21.68 -4.47 -11.01
CA ALA A 680 -22.10 -3.26 -10.32
C ALA A 680 -20.96 -2.23 -10.24
N GLY A 681 -21.30 -0.93 -10.23
CA GLY A 681 -20.32 0.15 -10.14
C GLY A 681 -19.67 0.55 -11.47
N GLY A 682 -20.24 0.14 -12.61
CA GLY A 682 -19.76 0.56 -13.92
C GLY A 682 -20.02 2.06 -14.16
N GLN A 683 -19.16 2.68 -14.95
CA GLN A 683 -19.27 4.10 -15.29
C GLN A 683 -19.14 4.28 -16.79
N GLY A 684 -20.14 4.91 -17.42
CA GLY A 684 -20.10 5.31 -18.82
C GLY A 684 -19.58 6.74 -19.00
N GLY A 685 -19.14 7.10 -20.21
CA GLY A 685 -18.71 8.46 -20.58
C GLY A 685 -17.22 8.59 -20.88
N GLN A 686 -16.64 9.78 -20.68
CA GLN A 686 -15.23 10.07 -21.00
C GLN A 686 -14.23 9.24 -20.17
N ASN A 687 -14.61 8.87 -18.94
CA ASN A 687 -13.83 8.02 -18.04
C ASN A 687 -14.54 6.68 -17.86
N ALA A 688 -14.75 5.96 -18.97
CA ALA A 688 -15.50 4.71 -18.93
C ALA A 688 -14.72 3.62 -18.18
N SER A 689 -15.39 2.93 -17.26
CA SER A 689 -14.84 1.77 -16.55
C SER A 689 -15.90 0.69 -16.40
N ALA A 690 -15.49 -0.56 -16.57
CA ALA A 690 -16.37 -1.69 -16.33
C ALA A 690 -16.71 -1.79 -14.83
N GLY A 691 -17.92 -2.21 -14.52
CA GLY A 691 -18.32 -2.56 -13.16
C GLY A 691 -17.63 -3.83 -12.69
N GLU A 692 -17.58 -4.00 -11.37
CA GLU A 692 -17.05 -5.19 -10.74
C GLU A 692 -18.11 -6.30 -10.75
N LEU A 693 -17.69 -7.55 -10.95
CA LEU A 693 -18.61 -8.70 -10.93
C LEU A 693 -19.22 -8.83 -9.53
N LEU A 694 -20.51 -8.61 -9.36
CA LEU A 694 -21.21 -8.77 -8.09
C LEU A 694 -21.53 -10.25 -7.81
N SER A 695 -22.15 -10.94 -8.76
CA SER A 695 -22.59 -12.33 -8.64
C SER A 695 -22.80 -12.99 -10.00
N VAL A 696 -22.95 -14.31 -10.01
CA VAL A 696 -23.41 -15.11 -11.15
C VAL A 696 -24.68 -15.83 -10.73
N ALA A 697 -25.82 -15.45 -11.29
CA ALA A 697 -27.11 -16.09 -11.03
C ALA A 697 -27.37 -17.22 -12.04
N GLU A 698 -27.95 -18.34 -11.61
CA GLU A 698 -28.24 -19.46 -12.51
C GLU A 698 -29.43 -19.14 -13.44
N THR A 699 -30.41 -18.38 -12.94
CA THR A 699 -31.64 -18.06 -13.65
C THR A 699 -31.90 -16.55 -13.75
N ALA A 700 -32.70 -16.15 -14.75
CA ALA A 700 -33.09 -14.75 -14.89
C ALA A 700 -33.97 -14.26 -13.72
N ALA A 701 -34.74 -15.16 -13.11
CA ALA A 701 -35.56 -14.85 -11.94
C ALA A 701 -34.67 -14.52 -10.73
N GLU A 702 -33.66 -15.34 -10.47
CA GLU A 702 -32.67 -15.11 -9.41
C GLU A 702 -31.88 -13.81 -9.63
N ALA A 703 -31.45 -13.54 -10.86
CA ALA A 703 -30.79 -12.27 -11.20
C ALA A 703 -31.68 -11.06 -10.91
N GLY A 704 -32.97 -11.16 -11.23
CA GLY A 704 -33.97 -10.14 -10.92
C GLY A 704 -34.19 -9.93 -9.41
N GLU A 705 -34.21 -11.01 -8.61
CA GLU A 705 -34.34 -10.92 -7.16
C GLU A 705 -33.11 -10.29 -6.49
N LEU A 706 -31.90 -10.72 -6.89
CA LEU A 706 -30.64 -10.14 -6.43
C LEU A 706 -30.61 -8.63 -6.71
N LEU A 707 -31.04 -8.22 -7.90
CA LEU A 707 -31.07 -6.82 -8.27
C LEU A 707 -32.11 -6.01 -7.49
N LYS A 708 -33.30 -6.55 -7.23
CA LYS A 708 -34.28 -5.88 -6.36
C LYS A 708 -33.73 -5.67 -4.95
N GLY A 709 -33.08 -6.68 -4.38
CA GLY A 709 -32.39 -6.58 -3.09
C GLY A 709 -31.29 -5.54 -3.11
N PHE A 710 -30.44 -5.55 -4.15
CA PHE A 710 -29.34 -4.58 -4.33
C PHE A 710 -29.87 -3.14 -4.39
N LEU A 711 -30.91 -2.89 -5.20
CA LEU A 711 -31.50 -1.57 -5.33
C LEU A 711 -32.11 -1.08 -4.01
N GLN A 712 -32.80 -1.95 -3.27
CA GLN A 712 -33.35 -1.57 -1.97
C GLN A 712 -32.24 -1.29 -0.96
N TYR A 713 -31.20 -2.12 -0.91
CA TYR A 713 -30.08 -1.93 0.01
C TYR A 713 -29.31 -0.64 -0.30
N TYR A 714 -29.10 -0.34 -1.58
CA TYR A 714 -28.54 0.93 -2.05
C TYR A 714 -29.40 2.12 -1.60
N ARG A 715 -30.72 2.05 -1.74
CA ARG A 715 -31.62 3.12 -1.27
C ARG A 715 -31.47 3.39 0.23
N GLU A 716 -31.39 2.32 1.03
CA GLU A 716 -31.38 2.42 2.50
C GLU A 716 -30.02 2.86 3.07
N THR A 717 -28.92 2.67 2.34
CA THR A 717 -27.56 2.86 2.88
C THR A 717 -26.71 3.90 2.14
N ALA A 718 -27.14 4.37 0.96
CA ALA A 718 -26.43 5.40 0.22
C ALA A 718 -26.80 6.81 0.68
N ASN A 719 -25.80 7.68 0.62
CA ASN A 719 -25.92 9.11 0.85
C ASN A 719 -26.69 9.79 -0.29
N TYR A 720 -27.32 10.93 -0.04
CA TYR A 720 -28.10 11.62 -1.07
C TYR A 720 -27.18 12.09 -2.22
N LEU A 721 -27.55 11.79 -3.47
CA LEU A 721 -26.75 12.00 -4.69
C LEU A 721 -25.44 11.19 -4.80
N GLU A 722 -25.17 10.28 -3.87
CA GLU A 722 -24.09 9.31 -4.01
C GLU A 722 -24.37 8.39 -5.19
N GLN A 723 -23.36 8.10 -6.02
CA GLN A 723 -23.47 7.16 -7.14
C GLN A 723 -23.19 5.73 -6.67
N ILE A 724 -23.71 4.71 -7.36
CA ILE A 724 -23.49 3.29 -6.99
C ILE A 724 -21.99 2.96 -6.88
N ARG A 725 -21.15 3.48 -7.78
CA ARG A 725 -19.70 3.30 -7.68
C ARG A 725 -19.11 3.85 -6.38
N GLN A 726 -19.44 5.08 -6.03
CA GLN A 726 -18.95 5.75 -4.80
C GLN A 726 -19.46 5.01 -3.56
N TRP A 727 -20.71 4.56 -3.61
CA TRP A 727 -21.32 3.75 -2.56
C TRP A 727 -20.63 2.39 -2.41
N ILE A 728 -20.29 1.70 -3.51
CA ILE A 728 -19.51 0.45 -3.46
C ILE A 728 -18.11 0.69 -2.90
N GLU A 729 -17.44 1.77 -3.30
CA GLU A 729 -16.12 2.16 -2.77
C GLU A 729 -16.19 2.43 -1.25
N ARG A 730 -17.28 3.02 -0.76
CA ARG A 730 -17.49 3.31 0.67
C ARG A 730 -17.92 2.10 1.50
N VAL A 731 -18.93 1.36 1.04
CA VAL A 731 -19.54 0.23 1.78
C VAL A 731 -18.75 -1.07 1.58
N GLY A 732 -18.02 -1.18 0.46
CA GLY A 732 -17.26 -2.37 0.08
C GLY A 732 -18.13 -3.42 -0.60
N ILE A 733 -17.70 -3.88 -1.77
CA ILE A 733 -18.44 -4.89 -2.56
C ILE A 733 -18.59 -6.24 -1.83
N ILE A 734 -17.64 -6.59 -0.95
CA ILE A 734 -17.70 -7.81 -0.14
C ILE A 734 -18.87 -7.74 0.84
N HIS A 735 -19.04 -6.62 1.54
CA HIS A 735 -20.16 -6.44 2.48
C HIS A 735 -21.51 -6.49 1.77
N ILE A 736 -21.61 -5.83 0.61
CA ILE A 736 -22.81 -5.86 -0.23
C ILE A 736 -23.15 -7.32 -0.63
N ARG A 737 -22.16 -8.14 -0.97
CA ARG A 737 -22.38 -9.56 -1.24
C ARG A 737 -22.86 -10.33 -0.01
N GLU A 738 -22.28 -10.09 1.16
CA GLU A 738 -22.72 -10.74 2.40
C GLU A 738 -24.20 -10.48 2.69
N VAL A 739 -24.63 -9.22 2.55
CA VAL A 739 -26.04 -8.82 2.76
C VAL A 739 -26.97 -9.43 1.71
N LEU A 740 -26.56 -9.45 0.45
CA LEU A 740 -27.40 -9.93 -0.65
C LEU A 740 -27.44 -11.45 -0.76
N PHE A 741 -26.39 -12.16 -0.35
CA PHE A 741 -26.33 -13.62 -0.42
C PHE A 741 -26.98 -14.29 0.79
N ASP A 742 -27.15 -13.57 1.90
CA ASP A 742 -28.06 -13.99 2.95
C ASP A 742 -29.51 -13.94 2.45
N ASN A 743 -30.10 -15.13 2.27
CA ASN A 743 -31.47 -15.28 1.79
C ASN A 743 -32.49 -14.57 2.68
N TRP A 744 -32.30 -14.57 4.00
CA TRP A 744 -33.23 -13.93 4.93
C TRP A 744 -33.18 -12.41 4.80
N LEU A 745 -31.98 -11.82 4.81
CA LEU A 745 -31.79 -10.37 4.62
C LEU A 745 -32.29 -9.90 3.25
N ARG A 746 -31.96 -10.64 2.19
CA ARG A 746 -32.43 -10.34 0.83
C ARG A 746 -33.95 -10.37 0.74
N SER A 747 -34.61 -11.37 1.30
CA SER A 747 -36.08 -11.43 1.31
C SER A 747 -36.69 -10.26 2.06
N GLN A 748 -36.11 -9.84 3.18
CA GLN A 748 -36.57 -8.67 3.94
C GLN A 748 -36.44 -7.35 3.16
N LEU A 749 -35.35 -7.18 2.42
CA LEU A 749 -35.16 -6.03 1.52
C LEU A 749 -36.23 -6.01 0.41
N ILE A 750 -36.44 -7.14 -0.26
CA ILE A 750 -37.43 -7.25 -1.33
C ILE A 750 -38.85 -7.00 -0.80
N GLU A 751 -39.18 -7.53 0.38
CA GLU A 751 -40.49 -7.33 1.01
C GLU A 751 -40.76 -5.84 1.30
N ARG A 752 -39.77 -5.10 1.82
CA ARG A 752 -39.87 -3.64 2.04
C ARG A 752 -40.07 -2.87 0.74
N LEU A 753 -39.29 -3.21 -0.29
CA LEU A 753 -39.41 -2.62 -1.64
C LEU A 753 -40.83 -2.81 -2.20
N GLU A 754 -41.38 -4.02 -2.09
CA GLU A 754 -42.74 -4.33 -2.56
C GLU A 754 -43.83 -3.65 -1.72
N ALA A 755 -43.65 -3.56 -0.41
CA ALA A 755 -44.62 -2.90 0.47
C ALA A 755 -44.76 -1.42 0.14
N GLU A 756 -43.63 -0.73 -0.08
CA GLU A 756 -43.59 0.69 -0.47
C GLU A 756 -44.25 0.91 -1.83
N LYS A 757 -43.97 0.06 -2.82
CA LYS A 757 -44.65 0.11 -4.12
C LYS A 757 -46.17 -0.04 -4.01
N ARG A 758 -46.66 -0.98 -3.19
CA ARG A 758 -48.11 -1.19 -3.00
C ARG A 758 -48.78 0.06 -2.43
N LEU A 759 -48.09 0.79 -1.54
CA LEU A 759 -48.58 2.05 -0.98
C LEU A 759 -48.63 3.15 -2.04
N MET A 760 -47.56 3.34 -2.82
CA MET A 760 -47.52 4.38 -3.87
C MET A 760 -48.57 4.16 -4.97
N LYS A 761 -48.81 2.91 -5.37
CA LYS A 761 -49.86 2.57 -6.35
C LYS A 761 -51.26 2.93 -5.85
N GLN A 762 -51.52 2.81 -4.54
CA GLN A 762 -52.80 3.21 -3.94
C GLN A 762 -52.98 4.73 -3.91
N GLU A 763 -51.89 5.50 -3.79
CA GLU A 763 -51.91 6.97 -3.85
C GLU A 763 -52.11 7.49 -5.29
N MET A 764 -51.44 6.89 -6.27
CA MET A 764 -51.65 7.21 -7.69
C MET A 764 -53.09 6.97 -8.15
N ILE A 765 -53.75 5.90 -7.68
CA ILE A 765 -55.16 5.58 -8.01
C ILE A 765 -56.13 6.59 -7.36
N LYS A 766 -55.76 7.23 -6.25
CA LYS A 766 -56.58 8.24 -5.56
C LYS A 766 -56.48 9.65 -6.16
N GLY A 767 -55.71 9.84 -7.24
CA GLY A 767 -55.59 11.13 -7.92
C GLY A 767 -54.86 12.21 -7.11
N LEU A 768 -54.00 11.81 -6.16
CA LEU A 768 -53.23 12.71 -5.29
C LEU A 768 -51.76 12.88 -5.73
N MET A 769 -51.43 12.61 -7.01
CA MET A 769 -50.14 12.94 -7.63
C MET A 769 -50.32 13.71 -8.91
#